data_AF-A0A1I2NJZ6-F1
#
_entry.id   AF-A0A1I2NJZ6-F1
#
_cell.length_a   1.000
_cell.length_b   1.000
_cell.length_c   1.000
_cell.angle_alpha   90.00
_cell.angle_beta   90.00
_cell.angle_gamma   90.00
#
_symmetry.space_group_name_H-M   'P 1'
#
loop_
_entity.id
_entity.type
_entity.pdbx_description
1 polymer ?
#
loop_
_entity_poly.entity_id
_entity_poly.type
_entity_poly.pdbx_seq_one_letter_code
_entity_poly.pdbx_strand_id
1 'polypeptide(L)'
;MKKRFLKASALLLTLSVGASLGVVSNAATSNGKDGMLKQQVRDKEASFKTAKDGAQFNFQQDETQSSLKSQDALRGKPLSSANTSSVRTATKENDEGSTPEDLSSYVVTLDGDGKLVSDNSVEKALNNATEDVNNYATSLEDSKVQTFSKTYKASKNVVIVLDPGHDAVHGGTSAGGVPEAEINLDIALACRDELSQYSGVTVYMTRTTSACPHPGTTSGNDNYYRVQYAKSVGATAYVALHCNMSSNPNSNGAEVYYPNNGGNAAIGAAGYKLATLTLDELTKLGIRNAGVHTRNSETNTRYADGSLADYYGVIKQSKLCGFPGIIIEHGFQSNAYDMNNFLRTKSGRKRLGIADATGIARAYGLTKGLTYKGLDYKPVFDSQYYAQHNPDVAKALGTGEGALFNHFINYGMNERRQACANFDVKSYMNQYVDLRNCYGKDYQKYYAHYIQYGKGEGRKGTGCTTRQGKVTKYNGVDYSLVYDYDYYQSHNSDIKAAFGNDDISTIAHFVNNGMREGRQAKDTFDVKAYKNANNDLRLAYDDDMQKYYMHYIKYGKNEGRKTVNCDTVTYVTSYQGVDYSKVYDYTYYVEHNSDVKATFKGDDVKTLRHFIDYGMREGRQAKDNFDVKSYKNANRDLRVAYKNDLSKYYMHYINYGYREGRTTTNCPEILKPITQYNGVDYSLVYDYDYYITHNNDVKNAFGGDDIKVLEHFINYGMNEGRQAKETFNVQTYKNNYGDLRAAYGNDNKKYYMHYINYGYRENRKGA
;
A
#
# COMPACT_ATOMS: atom_id res chain seq x y z
N MET A 1 6.23 -63.80 -34.73
CA MET A 1 5.50 -62.51 -34.61
C MET A 1 4.31 -62.56 -33.66
N LYS A 2 3.45 -63.59 -33.65
CA LYS A 2 2.32 -63.69 -32.70
C LYS A 2 2.72 -63.68 -31.21
N LYS A 3 3.79 -64.39 -30.80
CA LYS A 3 4.38 -64.29 -29.44
C LYS A 3 4.94 -62.88 -29.10
N ARG A 4 5.29 -62.08 -30.12
CA ARG A 4 5.88 -60.73 -29.98
C ARG A 4 4.81 -59.64 -29.77
N PHE A 5 3.63 -59.81 -30.39
CA PHE A 5 2.49 -58.90 -30.20
C PHE A 5 1.78 -59.13 -28.86
N LEU A 6 1.73 -60.36 -28.36
CA LEU A 6 1.12 -60.66 -27.05
C LEU A 6 1.90 -60.03 -25.87
N LYS A 7 3.25 -60.03 -25.90
CA LYS A 7 4.07 -59.43 -24.82
C LYS A 7 3.95 -57.91 -24.75
N ALA A 8 3.95 -57.21 -25.89
CA ALA A 8 3.81 -55.75 -25.94
C ALA A 8 2.38 -55.27 -25.65
N SER A 9 1.36 -56.04 -26.08
CA SER A 9 -0.04 -55.68 -25.86
C SER A 9 -0.51 -55.95 -24.42
N ALA A 10 0.04 -56.98 -23.76
CA ALA A 10 -0.26 -57.26 -22.35
C ALA A 10 0.28 -56.18 -21.40
N LEU A 11 1.47 -55.62 -21.68
CA LEU A 11 2.09 -54.55 -20.87
C LEU A 11 1.30 -53.23 -20.97
N LEU A 12 0.81 -52.87 -22.16
CA LEU A 12 -0.05 -51.70 -22.36
C LEU A 12 -1.41 -51.83 -21.66
N LEU A 13 -1.95 -53.06 -21.57
CA LEU A 13 -3.22 -53.33 -20.91
C LEU A 13 -3.12 -53.14 -19.39
N THR A 14 -2.07 -53.66 -18.74
CA THR A 14 -1.80 -53.43 -17.31
C THR A 14 -1.53 -51.96 -16.96
N LEU A 15 -0.87 -51.21 -17.85
CA LEU A 15 -0.52 -49.80 -17.62
C LEU A 15 -1.73 -48.85 -17.81
N SER A 16 -2.72 -49.24 -18.62
CA SER A 16 -3.97 -48.47 -18.76
C SER A 16 -4.91 -48.59 -17.54
N VAL A 17 -4.87 -49.72 -16.84
CA VAL A 17 -5.68 -49.98 -15.63
C VAL A 17 -5.04 -49.33 -14.39
N GLY A 18 -3.70 -49.25 -14.32
CA GLY A 18 -3.00 -48.56 -13.22
C GLY A 18 -3.16 -47.03 -13.21
N ALA A 19 -3.40 -46.41 -14.37
CA ALA A 19 -3.63 -44.97 -14.47
C ALA A 19 -5.07 -44.53 -14.13
N SER A 20 -6.01 -45.47 -13.98
CA SER A 20 -7.44 -45.19 -13.76
C SER A 20 -7.96 -45.64 -12.39
N LEU A 21 -7.08 -45.97 -11.44
CA LEU A 21 -7.43 -46.28 -10.04
C LEU A 21 -6.68 -45.37 -9.06
N GLY A 22 -6.96 -44.07 -9.18
CA GLY A 22 -6.90 -43.13 -8.06
C GLY A 22 -8.33 -42.68 -7.78
N VAL A 23 -8.86 -43.04 -6.62
CA VAL A 23 -10.24 -42.79 -6.12
C VAL A 23 -11.29 -43.84 -6.54
N VAL A 24 -11.33 -44.97 -5.81
CA VAL A 24 -12.59 -45.50 -5.22
C VAL A 24 -12.23 -46.26 -3.94
N SER A 25 -12.57 -45.69 -2.78
CA SER A 25 -12.67 -46.44 -1.52
C SER A 25 -14.14 -46.54 -1.14
N ASN A 26 -14.78 -47.67 -1.44
CA ASN A 26 -15.56 -48.45 -0.47
C ASN A 26 -16.41 -49.54 -1.14
N ALA A 27 -16.46 -50.64 -0.39
CA ALA A 27 -17.53 -51.65 -0.32
C ALA A 27 -17.51 -52.85 -1.28
N ALA A 28 -17.65 -54.00 -0.61
CA ALA A 28 -18.25 -55.26 -1.02
C ALA A 28 -17.37 -56.31 -1.73
N THR A 29 -16.90 -57.23 -0.89
CA THR A 29 -16.71 -58.67 -1.10
C THR A 29 -17.63 -59.33 -2.14
N SER A 30 -17.08 -60.17 -3.02
CA SER A 30 -17.45 -61.60 -3.14
C SER A 30 -16.75 -62.29 -4.33
N ASN A 31 -16.53 -63.59 -4.19
CA ASN A 31 -15.82 -64.50 -5.09
C ASN A 31 -16.47 -64.63 -6.48
N GLY A 32 -15.63 -64.78 -7.53
CA GLY A 32 -16.09 -65.18 -8.88
C GLY A 32 -15.10 -64.86 -10.00
N LYS A 33 -13.86 -65.35 -9.91
CA LYS A 33 -12.84 -65.16 -10.97
C LYS A 33 -13.08 -66.14 -12.13
N ASP A 34 -12.84 -65.63 -13.35
CA ASP A 34 -12.45 -66.32 -14.60
C ASP A 34 -13.45 -66.34 -15.79
N GLY A 35 -14.71 -65.93 -15.62
CA GLY A 35 -15.71 -65.85 -16.71
C GLY A 35 -15.92 -64.47 -17.34
N MET A 36 -16.04 -63.42 -16.52
CA MET A 36 -16.48 -62.09 -16.97
C MET A 36 -15.40 -61.27 -17.70
N LEU A 37 -14.12 -61.49 -17.41
CA LEU A 37 -13.01 -60.77 -18.06
C LEU A 37 -12.88 -61.14 -19.55
N LYS A 38 -13.16 -62.39 -19.92
CA LYS A 38 -13.13 -62.87 -21.32
C LYS A 38 -14.27 -62.30 -22.17
N GLN A 39 -15.36 -61.85 -21.54
CA GLN A 39 -16.49 -61.20 -22.21
C GLN A 39 -16.22 -59.71 -22.40
N GLN A 40 -15.72 -59.01 -21.35
CA GLN A 40 -15.38 -57.59 -21.42
C GLN A 40 -14.25 -57.26 -22.41
N VAL A 41 -13.31 -58.20 -22.64
CA VAL A 41 -12.28 -58.08 -23.68
C VAL A 41 -12.86 -58.25 -25.09
N ARG A 42 -13.80 -59.19 -25.29
CA ARG A 42 -14.46 -59.41 -26.60
C ARG A 42 -15.39 -58.26 -26.99
N ASP A 43 -16.13 -57.72 -26.03
CA ASP A 43 -17.07 -56.62 -26.28
C ASP A 43 -16.33 -55.30 -26.59
N LYS A 44 -15.13 -55.08 -26.02
CA LYS A 44 -14.30 -53.91 -26.33
C LYS A 44 -13.50 -54.03 -27.64
N GLU A 45 -13.10 -55.23 -28.05
CA GLU A 45 -12.51 -55.46 -29.38
C GLU A 45 -13.52 -55.18 -30.52
N ALA A 46 -14.81 -55.45 -30.31
CA ALA A 46 -15.86 -55.17 -31.29
C ALA A 46 -16.11 -53.66 -31.49
N SER A 47 -16.03 -52.87 -30.41
CA SER A 47 -16.23 -51.41 -30.46
C SER A 47 -15.12 -50.61 -31.14
N PHE A 48 -13.99 -51.22 -31.49
CA PHE A 48 -12.85 -50.55 -32.14
C PHE A 48 -12.81 -50.70 -33.68
N LYS A 49 -13.78 -51.41 -34.28
CA LYS A 49 -13.82 -51.67 -35.74
C LYS A 49 -14.84 -50.87 -36.55
N THR A 50 -15.73 -50.11 -35.93
CA THR A 50 -16.80 -49.36 -36.64
C THR A 50 -16.96 -47.95 -36.12
N ALA A 51 -16.11 -47.04 -36.61
CA ALA A 51 -16.35 -45.59 -36.59
C ALA A 51 -15.53 -44.93 -37.71
N LYS A 52 -15.88 -45.27 -38.94
CA LYS A 52 -15.64 -44.43 -40.13
C LYS A 52 -16.98 -44.36 -40.87
N ASP A 53 -17.31 -43.14 -41.27
CA ASP A 53 -18.43 -42.72 -42.12
C ASP A 53 -19.75 -42.40 -41.41
N GLY A 54 -20.35 -41.27 -41.82
CA GLY A 54 -21.80 -41.11 -41.80
C GLY A 54 -22.34 -39.85 -41.14
N ALA A 55 -22.58 -38.84 -41.96
CA ALA A 55 -23.20 -37.55 -41.69
C ALA A 55 -24.66 -37.57 -41.14
N GLN A 56 -24.98 -36.46 -40.45
CA GLN A 56 -26.20 -35.63 -40.56
C GLN A 56 -27.55 -35.99 -39.90
N PHE A 57 -28.24 -34.87 -39.56
CA PHE A 57 -29.68 -34.61 -39.34
C PHE A 57 -30.28 -34.57 -37.92
N ASN A 58 -30.25 -33.34 -37.38
CA ASN A 58 -31.31 -32.47 -36.83
C ASN A 58 -32.77 -32.95 -36.54
N PHE A 59 -33.32 -32.29 -35.50
CA PHE A 59 -34.68 -31.74 -35.26
C PHE A 59 -35.68 -32.39 -34.25
N GLN A 60 -36.11 -31.52 -33.30
CA GLN A 60 -37.47 -31.32 -32.68
C GLN A 60 -38.10 -32.45 -31.83
N GLN A 61 -38.99 -32.23 -30.85
CA GLN A 61 -39.50 -31.12 -30.01
C GLN A 61 -40.38 -31.79 -28.91
N ASP A 62 -40.85 -30.98 -27.96
CA ASP A 62 -42.04 -31.17 -27.11
C ASP A 62 -41.92 -32.01 -25.83
N GLU A 63 -42.53 -31.64 -24.70
CA GLU A 63 -43.00 -30.37 -24.10
C GLU A 63 -43.56 -30.73 -22.69
N THR A 64 -44.00 -29.72 -21.94
CA THR A 64 -44.78 -29.73 -20.67
C THR A 64 -43.96 -29.81 -19.37
N GLN A 65 -43.72 -28.69 -18.65
CA GLN A 65 -44.59 -27.81 -17.83
C GLN A 65 -44.73 -28.27 -16.35
N SER A 66 -44.06 -27.54 -15.44
CA SER A 66 -44.66 -26.65 -14.39
C SER A 66 -44.95 -27.40 -13.07
N SER A 67 -44.85 -26.87 -11.84
CA SER A 67 -44.70 -25.52 -11.32
C SER A 67 -44.39 -25.55 -9.80
N LEU A 68 -43.54 -24.61 -9.34
CA LEU A 68 -43.73 -23.71 -8.17
C LEU A 68 -43.55 -24.18 -6.70
N LYS A 69 -42.62 -23.45 -6.03
CA LYS A 69 -42.70 -22.75 -4.70
C LYS A 69 -42.94 -23.61 -3.44
N SER A 70 -42.44 -23.32 -2.25
CA SER A 70 -41.57 -22.29 -1.66
C SER A 70 -41.38 -22.62 -0.17
N GLN A 71 -40.19 -22.29 0.37
CA GLN A 71 -39.94 -21.68 1.68
C GLN A 71 -40.20 -22.38 3.04
N ASP A 72 -39.18 -22.16 3.87
CA ASP A 72 -39.18 -21.82 5.31
C ASP A 72 -39.06 -22.91 6.40
N ALA A 73 -37.84 -22.95 6.93
CA ALA A 73 -37.45 -22.68 8.32
C ALA A 73 -38.07 -23.51 9.47
N LEU A 74 -37.21 -24.11 10.30
CA LEU A 74 -37.05 -23.74 11.73
C LEU A 74 -36.08 -24.67 12.50
N ARG A 75 -35.20 -24.01 13.27
CA ARG A 75 -34.71 -24.32 14.63
C ARG A 75 -34.33 -25.77 15.02
N GLY A 76 -33.07 -25.89 15.47
CA GLY A 76 -32.81 -25.77 16.92
C GLY A 76 -32.55 -27.05 17.74
N LYS A 77 -31.24 -27.34 17.89
CA LYS A 77 -30.52 -27.76 19.12
C LYS A 77 -30.77 -29.15 19.75
N PRO A 78 -29.75 -29.64 20.53
CA PRO A 78 -29.37 -31.05 20.66
C PRO A 78 -29.60 -31.60 22.08
N LEU A 79 -29.29 -32.88 22.32
CA LEU A 79 -28.77 -33.44 23.59
C LEU A 79 -28.59 -34.97 23.47
N SER A 80 -27.38 -35.48 23.78
CA SER A 80 -27.06 -36.41 24.90
C SER A 80 -27.59 -37.85 24.77
N SER A 81 -27.01 -38.91 25.31
CA SER A 81 -25.72 -39.30 25.91
C SER A 81 -25.94 -40.76 26.34
N ALA A 82 -24.88 -41.57 26.23
CA ALA A 82 -24.53 -42.72 27.08
C ALA A 82 -25.55 -43.86 27.36
N ASN A 83 -25.10 -45.09 27.09
CA ASN A 83 -25.05 -46.23 28.04
C ASN A 83 -24.34 -47.40 27.32
N THR A 84 -23.08 -47.75 27.67
CA THR A 84 -22.63 -48.67 28.74
C THR A 84 -23.15 -50.09 28.64
N SER A 85 -22.25 -51.08 28.43
CA SER A 85 -22.07 -52.23 29.34
C SER A 85 -21.11 -53.33 28.80
N SER A 86 -20.01 -53.52 29.55
CA SER A 86 -19.42 -54.79 30.06
C SER A 86 -18.85 -55.83 29.06
N VAL A 87 -17.51 -56.00 28.94
CA VAL A 87 -16.55 -56.71 29.82
C VAL A 87 -16.75 -58.23 29.92
N ARG A 88 -15.82 -59.00 29.31
CA ARG A 88 -15.30 -60.30 29.78
C ARG A 88 -13.81 -60.45 29.41
N THR A 89 -12.98 -60.66 30.44
CA THR A 89 -11.61 -61.21 30.48
C THR A 89 -11.66 -62.76 30.31
N ALA A 90 -10.66 -63.58 29.99
CA ALA A 90 -9.19 -63.60 29.92
C ALA A 90 -8.80 -64.70 28.88
N THR A 91 -7.60 -64.83 28.31
CA THR A 91 -6.39 -65.46 28.91
C THR A 91 -5.15 -65.23 28.02
N LYS A 92 -3.95 -65.23 28.65
CA LYS A 92 -2.61 -65.13 28.05
C LYS A 92 -2.05 -66.50 27.62
N GLU A 93 -1.22 -66.51 26.57
CA GLU A 93 0.09 -67.20 26.44
C GLU A 93 0.73 -66.79 25.09
N ASN A 94 1.81 -65.99 25.12
CA ASN A 94 3.19 -66.31 24.70
C ASN A 94 3.36 -66.74 23.22
N ASP A 95 3.91 -65.88 22.36
CA ASP A 95 5.34 -65.91 21.95
C ASP A 95 5.64 -64.80 20.92
N GLU A 96 6.93 -64.52 20.75
CA GLU A 96 7.54 -63.35 20.11
C GLU A 96 7.39 -63.23 18.58
N GLY A 97 7.43 -61.97 18.11
CA GLY A 97 8.19 -61.61 16.90
C GLY A 97 7.51 -61.75 15.54
N SER A 98 7.02 -60.62 15.00
CA SER A 98 7.37 -60.14 13.65
C SER A 98 6.56 -58.88 13.31
N THR A 99 7.27 -57.85 12.89
CA THR A 99 6.78 -56.63 12.23
C THR A 99 5.75 -56.92 11.13
N PRO A 100 4.76 -56.04 10.87
CA PRO A 100 3.90 -56.19 9.70
C PRO A 100 4.75 -56.13 8.44
N GLU A 101 4.94 -57.27 7.80
CA GLU A 101 5.49 -57.36 6.46
C GLU A 101 4.60 -56.55 5.50
N ASP A 102 5.28 -55.60 4.86
CA ASP A 102 5.01 -54.98 3.58
C ASP A 102 3.88 -55.64 2.77
N LEU A 103 2.69 -55.02 2.77
CA LEU A 103 1.68 -55.28 1.74
C LEU A 103 2.20 -54.69 0.42
N SER A 104 3.18 -55.36 -0.18
CA SER A 104 3.71 -54.99 -1.47
C SER A 104 2.60 -55.11 -2.51
N SER A 105 2.28 -54.01 -3.18
CA SER A 105 1.48 -54.02 -4.40
C SER A 105 2.18 -54.89 -5.43
N TYR A 106 1.78 -56.16 -5.56
CA TYR A 106 2.36 -57.06 -6.54
C TYR A 106 2.06 -56.55 -7.94
N VAL A 107 3.12 -56.27 -8.70
CA VAL A 107 3.03 -56.02 -10.14
C VAL A 107 3.14 -57.37 -10.83
N VAL A 108 2.07 -57.84 -11.47
CA VAL A 108 2.10 -59.13 -12.15
C VAL A 108 2.66 -58.96 -13.56
N THR A 109 3.79 -59.62 -13.84
CA THR A 109 4.47 -59.69 -15.12
C THR A 109 4.28 -61.07 -15.76
N LEU A 110 4.76 -61.27 -17.00
CA LEU A 110 4.74 -62.56 -17.69
C LEU A 110 6.17 -63.00 -18.01
N ASP A 111 6.50 -64.26 -17.71
CA ASP A 111 7.83 -64.82 -18.01
C ASP A 111 8.06 -65.09 -19.52
N GLY A 112 9.20 -65.71 -19.83
CA GLY A 112 9.59 -66.18 -21.16
C GLY A 112 8.51 -66.96 -21.90
N ASP A 113 7.69 -67.70 -21.15
CA ASP A 113 6.70 -68.67 -21.65
C ASP A 113 5.25 -68.16 -21.56
N GLY A 114 5.05 -66.96 -21.03
CA GLY A 114 3.73 -66.34 -20.90
C GLY A 114 2.97 -66.80 -19.66
N LYS A 115 3.68 -67.25 -18.62
CA LYS A 115 3.12 -67.56 -17.31
C LYS A 115 3.19 -66.32 -16.40
N LEU A 116 2.19 -66.12 -15.55
CA LEU A 116 2.15 -65.00 -14.62
C LEU A 116 3.22 -65.15 -13.54
N VAL A 117 4.00 -64.08 -13.33
CA VAL A 117 5.01 -63.96 -12.27
C VAL A 117 4.75 -62.66 -11.52
N SER A 118 4.94 -62.65 -10.21
CA SER A 118 4.78 -61.43 -9.40
C SER A 118 6.13 -60.74 -9.21
N ASP A 119 6.22 -59.45 -9.56
CA ASP A 119 7.31 -58.55 -9.23
C ASP A 119 6.92 -57.61 -8.09
N ASN A 120 7.90 -57.24 -7.27
CA ASN A 120 7.68 -56.57 -5.99
C ASN A 120 7.50 -55.04 -6.12
N SER A 121 7.74 -54.45 -7.30
CA SER A 121 7.49 -53.02 -7.55
C SER A 121 7.40 -52.67 -9.04
N VAL A 122 6.73 -51.56 -9.35
CA VAL A 122 6.64 -50.98 -10.72
C VAL A 122 8.03 -50.61 -11.24
N GLU A 123 8.94 -50.20 -10.36
CA GLU A 123 10.32 -49.83 -10.68
C GLU A 123 11.16 -51.05 -11.08
N LYS A 124 11.01 -52.18 -10.39
CA LYS A 124 11.66 -53.45 -10.75
C LYS A 124 11.13 -53.99 -12.08
N ALA A 125 9.81 -53.90 -12.30
CA ALA A 125 9.20 -54.29 -13.56
C ALA A 125 9.66 -53.42 -14.75
N LEU A 126 9.85 -52.10 -14.55
CA LEU A 126 10.41 -51.22 -15.58
C LEU A 126 11.90 -51.51 -15.84
N ASN A 127 12.69 -51.81 -14.82
CA ASN A 127 14.12 -52.10 -14.98
C ASN A 127 14.33 -53.44 -15.73
N ASN A 128 13.62 -54.50 -15.34
CA ASN A 128 13.63 -55.79 -16.05
C ASN A 128 13.21 -55.61 -17.52
N ALA A 129 12.15 -54.83 -17.78
CA ALA A 129 11.69 -54.52 -19.13
C ALA A 129 12.68 -53.66 -19.93
N THR A 130 13.49 -52.83 -19.27
CA THR A 130 14.50 -51.98 -19.93
C THR A 130 15.75 -52.80 -20.29
N GLU A 131 16.18 -53.72 -19.43
CA GLU A 131 17.25 -54.69 -19.74
C GLU A 131 16.87 -55.60 -20.92
N ASP A 132 15.64 -56.12 -20.94
CA ASP A 132 15.13 -56.95 -22.03
C ASP A 132 14.98 -56.18 -23.36
N VAL A 133 14.66 -54.88 -23.32
CA VAL A 133 14.58 -54.03 -24.52
C VAL A 133 15.98 -53.68 -25.05
N ASN A 134 16.94 -53.41 -24.18
CA ASN A 134 18.32 -53.09 -24.57
C ASN A 134 19.07 -54.30 -25.17
N ASN A 135 18.70 -55.53 -24.79
CA ASN A 135 19.27 -56.76 -25.36
C ASN A 135 18.71 -57.14 -26.75
N TYR A 136 17.62 -56.51 -27.21
CA TYR A 136 16.91 -56.95 -28.43
C TYR A 136 16.42 -55.83 -29.39
N ALA A 137 16.70 -54.54 -29.12
CA ALA A 137 16.31 -53.42 -29.99
C ALA A 137 17.47 -52.92 -30.87
N THR A 138 17.29 -52.91 -32.20
CA THR A 138 18.28 -52.42 -33.18
C THR A 138 18.19 -50.92 -33.50
N SER A 139 17.29 -50.17 -32.85
CA SER A 139 17.32 -48.69 -32.87
C SER A 139 16.72 -48.09 -31.60
N LEU A 140 17.39 -47.06 -31.11
CA LEU A 140 17.27 -46.52 -29.75
C LEU A 140 16.14 -45.48 -29.54
N GLU A 141 15.27 -45.21 -30.52
CA GLU A 141 14.42 -44.01 -30.46
C GLU A 141 12.90 -44.17 -30.43
N ASP A 142 12.28 -45.36 -30.50
CA ASP A 142 10.79 -45.41 -30.55
C ASP A 142 10.12 -46.60 -29.85
N SER A 143 10.68 -47.06 -28.72
CA SER A 143 9.94 -47.98 -27.86
C SER A 143 8.94 -47.22 -27.00
N LYS A 144 7.64 -47.56 -27.10
CA LYS A 144 6.57 -47.08 -26.21
C LYS A 144 6.89 -47.28 -24.72
N VAL A 145 7.78 -48.23 -24.37
CA VAL A 145 8.29 -48.43 -23.01
C VAL A 145 9.23 -47.31 -22.58
N GLN A 146 10.10 -46.81 -23.47
CA GLN A 146 10.95 -45.65 -23.18
C GLN A 146 10.14 -44.35 -23.14
N THR A 147 9.17 -44.18 -24.04
CA THR A 147 8.24 -43.03 -24.01
C THR A 147 7.43 -43.03 -22.72
N PHE A 148 6.87 -44.17 -22.33
CA PHE A 148 6.17 -44.32 -21.05
C PHE A 148 7.12 -44.12 -19.85
N SER A 149 8.36 -44.63 -19.88
CA SER A 149 9.36 -44.39 -18.82
C SER A 149 9.69 -42.90 -18.68
N LYS A 150 9.83 -42.17 -19.80
CA LYS A 150 10.00 -40.71 -19.81
C LYS A 150 8.74 -40.00 -19.27
N THR A 151 7.55 -40.39 -19.71
CA THR A 151 6.27 -39.80 -19.25
C THR A 151 5.98 -40.12 -17.78
N TYR A 152 6.29 -41.33 -17.31
CA TYR A 152 6.14 -41.79 -15.93
C TYR A 152 7.13 -41.05 -15.01
N LYS A 153 8.40 -40.92 -15.41
CA LYS A 153 9.39 -40.10 -14.70
C LYS A 153 8.99 -38.63 -14.65
N ALA A 154 8.38 -38.10 -15.72
CA ALA A 154 7.85 -36.74 -15.78
C ALA A 154 6.55 -36.55 -14.96
N SER A 155 5.79 -37.61 -14.71
CA SER A 155 4.57 -37.59 -13.89
C SER A 155 4.83 -37.79 -12.38
N LYS A 156 6.07 -38.05 -11.98
CA LYS A 156 6.45 -38.26 -10.58
C LYS A 156 6.67 -36.91 -9.91
N ASN A 157 5.90 -36.66 -8.86
CA ASN A 157 6.14 -35.55 -7.92
C ASN A 157 7.62 -35.53 -7.50
N VAL A 158 8.31 -34.41 -7.77
CA VAL A 158 9.72 -34.20 -7.42
C VAL A 158 9.82 -33.90 -5.94
N VAL A 159 10.53 -34.72 -5.18
CA VAL A 159 10.73 -34.49 -3.74
C VAL A 159 12.09 -33.84 -3.52
N ILE A 160 12.12 -32.58 -3.10
CA ILE A 160 13.36 -31.85 -2.79
C ILE A 160 13.50 -31.78 -1.27
N VAL A 161 14.65 -32.23 -0.75
CA VAL A 161 14.98 -32.08 0.67
C VAL A 161 16.04 -31.00 0.81
N LEU A 162 15.66 -29.89 1.42
CA LEU A 162 16.56 -28.79 1.73
C LEU A 162 17.16 -29.01 3.12
N ASP A 163 18.48 -28.95 3.20
CA ASP A 163 19.23 -29.11 4.44
C ASP A 163 19.95 -27.81 4.79
N PRO A 164 19.37 -26.97 5.67
CA PRO A 164 20.11 -25.84 6.21
C PRO A 164 21.24 -26.38 7.09
N GLY A 165 22.48 -26.27 6.59
CA GLY A 165 23.67 -26.77 7.25
C GLY A 165 23.84 -26.18 8.64
N HIS A 166 24.51 -26.92 9.52
CA HIS A 166 24.71 -26.58 10.94
C HIS A 166 23.40 -26.42 11.73
N ASP A 167 23.49 -26.19 13.03
CA ASP A 167 22.37 -25.92 13.93
C ASP A 167 22.86 -25.30 15.26
N ALA A 168 21.98 -25.18 16.26
CA ALA A 168 22.32 -24.64 17.58
C ALA A 168 23.32 -25.49 18.40
N VAL A 169 23.50 -26.77 18.08
CA VAL A 169 24.40 -27.73 18.73
C VAL A 169 25.66 -27.93 17.88
N HIS A 170 25.49 -28.16 16.59
CA HIS A 170 26.57 -28.36 15.61
C HIS A 170 26.86 -27.05 14.89
N GLY A 171 27.67 -26.20 15.52
CA GLY A 171 28.04 -24.89 14.99
C GLY A 171 28.81 -24.96 13.66
N GLY A 172 28.62 -23.92 12.85
CA GLY A 172 29.45 -23.63 11.68
C GLY A 172 30.39 -22.46 11.97
N THR A 173 30.84 -21.77 10.93
CA THR A 173 31.59 -20.52 11.12
C THR A 173 30.68 -19.39 11.64
N SER A 174 31.28 -18.35 12.23
CA SER A 174 30.62 -17.09 12.55
C SER A 174 31.44 -15.90 12.07
N ALA A 175 32.34 -16.13 11.10
CA ALA A 175 33.14 -15.09 10.47
C ALA A 175 32.20 -14.01 9.91
N GLY A 176 32.58 -12.75 10.07
CA GLY A 176 31.73 -11.63 9.63
C GLY A 176 30.54 -11.32 10.55
N GLY A 177 30.38 -11.97 11.71
CA GLY A 177 29.49 -11.52 12.78
C GLY A 177 28.04 -12.03 12.74
N VAL A 178 27.75 -13.03 11.93
CA VAL A 178 26.47 -13.77 11.95
C VAL A 178 26.78 -15.27 11.91
N PRO A 179 26.14 -16.11 12.74
CA PRO A 179 26.29 -17.56 12.66
C PRO A 179 25.89 -18.13 11.30
N GLU A 180 26.71 -19.03 10.73
CA GLU A 180 26.41 -19.74 9.48
C GLU A 180 25.07 -20.47 9.51
N ALA A 181 24.75 -21.14 10.62
CA ALA A 181 23.51 -21.87 10.81
C ALA A 181 22.25 -20.99 10.65
N GLU A 182 22.36 -19.69 10.98
CA GLU A 182 21.27 -18.71 10.78
C GLU A 182 21.15 -18.31 9.31
N ILE A 183 22.28 -18.04 8.65
CA ILE A 183 22.31 -17.68 7.23
C ILE A 183 21.73 -18.82 6.39
N ASN A 184 22.19 -20.05 6.62
CA ASN A 184 21.76 -21.24 5.92
C ASN A 184 20.24 -21.47 6.09
N LEU A 185 19.70 -21.25 7.30
CA LEU A 185 18.26 -21.40 7.56
C LEU A 185 17.41 -20.37 6.80
N ASP A 186 17.81 -19.10 6.82
CA ASP A 186 17.07 -18.04 6.11
C ASP A 186 17.04 -18.29 4.59
N ILE A 187 18.16 -18.72 4.00
CA ILE A 187 18.24 -19.08 2.58
C ILE A 187 17.32 -20.27 2.27
N ALA A 188 17.40 -21.33 3.09
CA ALA A 188 16.63 -22.56 2.88
C ALA A 188 15.11 -22.33 3.00
N LEU A 189 14.66 -21.49 3.93
CA LEU A 189 13.26 -21.09 4.06
C LEU A 189 12.77 -20.33 2.82
N ALA A 190 13.58 -19.39 2.31
CA ALA A 190 13.25 -18.67 1.09
C ALA A 190 13.21 -19.59 -0.14
N CYS A 191 14.12 -20.55 -0.23
CA CYS A 191 14.14 -21.55 -1.29
C CYS A 191 12.88 -22.43 -1.24
N ARG A 192 12.48 -22.92 -0.05
CA ARG A 192 11.23 -23.66 0.14
C ARG A 192 10.02 -22.87 -0.33
N ASP A 193 9.91 -21.62 0.12
CA ASP A 193 8.75 -20.77 -0.18
C ASP A 193 8.64 -20.49 -1.68
N GLU A 194 9.78 -20.31 -2.37
CA GLU A 194 9.80 -20.14 -3.82
C GLU A 194 9.44 -21.44 -4.57
N LEU A 195 10.04 -22.58 -4.19
CA LEU A 195 9.72 -23.88 -4.78
C LEU A 195 8.25 -24.27 -4.59
N SER A 196 7.62 -23.87 -3.48
CA SER A 196 6.20 -24.15 -3.23
C SER A 196 5.24 -23.52 -4.26
N GLN A 197 5.72 -22.56 -5.05
CA GLN A 197 4.96 -21.95 -6.14
C GLN A 197 5.01 -22.77 -7.45
N TYR A 198 5.85 -23.81 -7.51
CA TYR A 198 5.98 -24.66 -8.68
C TYR A 198 5.04 -25.87 -8.59
N SER A 199 4.50 -26.29 -9.72
CA SER A 199 3.69 -27.50 -9.85
C SER A 199 4.58 -28.74 -9.93
N GLY A 200 4.14 -29.83 -9.30
CA GLY A 200 4.81 -31.13 -9.37
C GLY A 200 6.03 -31.27 -8.46
N VAL A 201 6.16 -30.44 -7.42
CA VAL A 201 7.23 -30.52 -6.42
C VAL A 201 6.69 -30.57 -4.99
N THR A 202 7.32 -31.37 -4.14
CA THR A 202 7.14 -31.37 -2.69
C THR A 202 8.47 -31.06 -2.04
N VAL A 203 8.47 -30.13 -1.08
CA VAL A 203 9.69 -29.69 -0.40
C VAL A 203 9.64 -30.11 1.07
N TYR A 204 10.66 -30.83 1.51
CA TYR A 204 10.92 -31.11 2.91
C TYR A 204 12.17 -30.37 3.37
N MET A 205 12.27 -30.10 4.67
CA MET A 205 13.46 -29.53 5.29
C MET A 205 13.96 -30.44 6.40
N THR A 206 15.27 -30.58 6.56
CA THR A 206 15.87 -31.33 7.69
C THR A 206 15.67 -30.60 9.02
N ARG A 207 15.59 -29.27 9.00
CA ARG A 207 15.16 -28.41 10.11
C ARG A 207 14.49 -27.14 9.60
N THR A 208 13.55 -26.60 10.36
CA THR A 208 12.84 -25.34 10.05
C THR A 208 13.07 -24.25 11.10
N THR A 209 13.85 -24.56 12.14
CA THR A 209 14.24 -23.65 13.23
C THR A 209 15.74 -23.78 13.48
N SER A 210 16.27 -23.03 14.44
CA SER A 210 17.67 -23.16 14.88
C SER A 210 17.96 -24.46 15.64
N ALA A 211 16.93 -25.19 16.07
CA ALA A 211 17.10 -26.42 16.83
C ALA A 211 17.84 -27.50 16.02
N CYS A 212 18.68 -28.26 16.71
CA CYS A 212 19.30 -29.46 16.15
C CYS A 212 18.21 -30.51 15.87
N PRO A 213 18.14 -31.06 14.64
CA PRO A 213 17.16 -32.10 14.32
C PRO A 213 17.46 -33.44 15.02
N HIS A 214 18.71 -33.68 15.40
CA HIS A 214 19.16 -34.89 16.10
C HIS A 214 20.04 -34.53 17.31
N PRO A 215 19.47 -34.03 18.42
CA PRO A 215 20.24 -33.60 19.57
C PRO A 215 21.01 -34.78 20.21
N GLY A 216 22.22 -34.51 20.72
CA GLY A 216 23.06 -35.51 21.40
C GLY A 216 23.92 -36.37 20.48
N THR A 217 23.93 -36.10 19.17
CA THR A 217 24.79 -36.78 18.20
C THR A 217 26.11 -36.03 17.98
N THR A 218 27.08 -36.66 17.31
CA THR A 218 28.23 -35.96 16.70
C THR A 218 27.80 -35.33 15.37
N SER A 219 28.55 -34.36 14.83
CA SER A 219 28.25 -33.76 13.52
C SER A 219 28.23 -34.79 12.38
N GLY A 220 29.06 -35.85 12.47
CA GLY A 220 29.04 -36.94 11.50
C GLY A 220 27.76 -37.77 11.55
N ASN A 221 27.27 -38.06 12.76
CA ASN A 221 26.01 -38.79 12.95
C ASN A 221 24.78 -37.93 12.59
N ASP A 222 24.79 -36.63 12.92
CA ASP A 222 23.71 -35.71 12.52
C ASP A 222 23.58 -35.64 10.99
N ASN A 223 24.70 -35.43 10.29
CA ASN A 223 24.75 -35.43 8.83
C ASN A 223 24.22 -36.75 8.23
N TYR A 224 24.55 -37.89 8.85
CA TYR A 224 24.01 -39.18 8.43
C TYR A 224 22.49 -39.24 8.59
N TYR A 225 21.95 -38.85 9.75
CA TYR A 225 20.51 -38.89 10.02
C TYR A 225 19.71 -37.89 9.19
N ARG A 226 20.26 -36.72 8.87
CA ARG A 226 19.65 -35.76 7.93
C ARG A 226 19.42 -36.37 6.54
N VAL A 227 20.39 -37.14 6.04
CA VAL A 227 20.23 -37.87 4.76
C VAL A 227 19.30 -39.08 4.91
N GLN A 228 19.30 -39.77 6.05
CA GLN A 228 18.32 -40.84 6.29
C GLN A 228 16.89 -40.32 6.34
N TYR A 229 16.66 -39.14 6.92
CA TYR A 229 15.37 -38.45 6.83
C TYR A 229 15.00 -38.19 5.36
N ALA A 230 15.95 -37.68 4.56
CA ALA A 230 15.71 -37.46 3.13
C ALA A 230 15.32 -38.75 2.38
N LYS A 231 15.99 -39.87 2.68
CA LYS A 231 15.61 -41.19 2.18
C LYS A 231 14.19 -41.58 2.61
N SER A 232 13.84 -41.37 3.88
CA SER A 232 12.53 -41.75 4.43
C SER A 232 11.35 -41.03 3.79
N VAL A 233 11.56 -39.80 3.32
CA VAL A 233 10.51 -39.00 2.62
C VAL A 233 10.55 -39.19 1.10
N GLY A 234 11.40 -40.08 0.58
CA GLY A 234 11.48 -40.38 -0.85
C GLY A 234 12.16 -39.30 -1.69
N ALA A 235 13.23 -38.67 -1.17
CA ALA A 235 13.96 -37.60 -1.84
C ALA A 235 14.35 -37.94 -3.30
N THR A 236 14.05 -37.01 -4.20
CA THR A 236 14.58 -36.97 -5.57
C THR A 236 15.95 -36.26 -5.62
N ALA A 237 16.16 -35.27 -4.75
CA ALA A 237 17.46 -34.65 -4.50
C ALA A 237 17.57 -34.15 -3.07
N TYR A 238 18.81 -34.11 -2.59
CA TYR A 238 19.21 -33.49 -1.33
C TYR A 238 20.07 -32.26 -1.60
N VAL A 239 19.71 -31.13 -1.02
CA VAL A 239 20.42 -29.85 -1.24
C VAL A 239 20.84 -29.31 0.11
N ALA A 240 22.13 -29.40 0.43
CA ALA A 240 22.71 -28.80 1.63
C ALA A 240 23.13 -27.35 1.36
N LEU A 241 22.69 -26.43 2.22
CA LEU A 241 22.96 -25.00 2.10
C LEU A 241 23.98 -24.60 3.17
N HIS A 242 25.11 -24.07 2.72
CA HIS A 242 26.27 -23.70 3.53
C HIS A 242 26.85 -22.34 3.12
N CYS A 243 27.76 -21.81 3.94
CA CYS A 243 28.65 -20.70 3.57
C CYS A 243 30.10 -21.05 3.93
N ASN A 244 31.03 -20.66 3.07
CA ASN A 244 32.43 -21.00 3.22
C ASN A 244 33.15 -20.01 4.18
N MET A 245 34.34 -20.39 4.64
CA MET A 245 35.27 -19.51 5.36
C MET A 245 36.71 -19.82 4.94
N SER A 246 37.50 -18.78 4.72
CA SER A 246 38.91 -18.88 4.36
C SER A 246 39.75 -17.94 5.24
N SER A 247 40.96 -18.39 5.59
CA SER A 247 41.97 -17.54 6.23
C SER A 247 42.46 -16.42 5.29
N ASN A 248 42.30 -16.56 3.97
CA ASN A 248 42.48 -15.48 3.01
C ASN A 248 41.17 -14.69 2.88
N PRO A 249 41.09 -13.44 3.37
CA PRO A 249 39.86 -12.65 3.33
C PRO A 249 39.43 -12.27 1.90
N ASN A 250 40.29 -12.45 0.90
CA ASN A 250 39.97 -12.18 -0.50
C ASN A 250 39.31 -13.36 -1.23
N SER A 251 39.26 -14.56 -0.62
CA SER A 251 38.49 -15.68 -1.15
C SER A 251 37.00 -15.32 -1.17
N ASN A 252 36.36 -15.37 -2.33
CA ASN A 252 34.94 -15.01 -2.48
C ASN A 252 34.25 -15.78 -3.61
N GLY A 253 32.93 -15.73 -3.61
CA GLY A 253 32.07 -16.33 -4.63
C GLY A 253 31.35 -17.58 -4.18
N ALA A 254 30.31 -17.94 -4.92
CA ALA A 254 29.54 -19.15 -4.71
C ALA A 254 30.17 -20.34 -5.44
N GLU A 255 30.20 -21.49 -4.78
CA GLU A 255 30.63 -22.77 -5.36
C GLU A 255 29.67 -23.89 -4.96
N VAL A 256 29.60 -24.95 -5.77
CA VAL A 256 28.70 -26.08 -5.50
C VAL A 256 29.44 -27.40 -5.62
N TYR A 257 29.45 -28.19 -4.55
CA TYR A 257 29.97 -29.56 -4.57
C TYR A 257 28.88 -30.54 -4.96
N TYR A 258 29.20 -31.46 -5.87
CA TYR A 258 28.31 -32.49 -6.37
C TYR A 258 28.97 -33.88 -6.31
N PRO A 259 28.19 -34.97 -6.46
CA PRO A 259 28.74 -36.32 -6.40
C PRO A 259 29.66 -36.61 -7.58
N ASN A 260 30.80 -37.25 -7.32
CA ASN A 260 31.69 -37.79 -8.33
C ASN A 260 31.03 -38.93 -9.15
N ASN A 261 31.73 -39.49 -10.14
CA ASN A 261 31.19 -40.58 -10.96
C ASN A 261 31.35 -41.99 -10.33
N GLY A 262 32.07 -42.13 -9.22
CA GLY A 262 32.27 -43.41 -8.54
C GLY A 262 31.00 -43.94 -7.89
N GLY A 263 30.83 -45.27 -7.85
CA GLY A 263 29.69 -45.97 -7.28
C GLY A 263 28.41 -45.91 -8.13
N ASN A 264 28.07 -44.72 -8.65
CA ASN A 264 26.92 -44.51 -9.51
C ASN A 264 27.10 -43.23 -10.38
N ALA A 265 27.56 -43.41 -11.62
CA ALA A 265 27.80 -42.31 -12.55
C ALA A 265 26.53 -41.57 -12.98
N ALA A 266 25.36 -42.22 -12.98
CA ALA A 266 24.09 -41.56 -13.32
C ALA A 266 23.68 -40.54 -12.24
N ILE A 267 23.89 -40.88 -10.96
CA ILE A 267 23.70 -39.93 -9.85
C ILE A 267 24.73 -38.80 -9.93
N GLY A 268 25.97 -39.10 -10.30
CA GLY A 268 27.01 -38.08 -10.55
C GLY A 268 26.57 -37.07 -11.61
N ALA A 269 26.11 -37.55 -12.76
CA ALA A 269 25.61 -36.71 -13.85
C ALA A 269 24.37 -35.88 -13.45
N ALA A 270 23.43 -36.46 -12.70
CA ALA A 270 22.26 -35.74 -12.20
C ALA A 270 22.66 -34.63 -11.20
N GLY A 271 23.59 -34.93 -10.31
CA GLY A 271 24.15 -33.95 -9.36
C GLY A 271 24.91 -32.82 -10.07
N TYR A 272 25.69 -33.13 -11.10
CA TYR A 272 26.38 -32.13 -11.93
C TYR A 272 25.39 -31.15 -12.58
N LYS A 273 24.30 -31.66 -13.18
CA LYS A 273 23.25 -30.83 -13.78
C LYS A 273 22.60 -29.91 -12.74
N LEU A 274 22.24 -30.46 -11.58
CA LEU A 274 21.62 -29.71 -10.49
C LEU A 274 22.54 -28.61 -9.97
N ALA A 275 23.81 -28.94 -9.71
CA ALA A 275 24.82 -28.00 -9.24
C ALA A 275 25.07 -26.86 -10.24
N THR A 276 25.21 -27.20 -11.53
CA THR A 276 25.50 -26.22 -12.59
C THR A 276 24.36 -25.22 -12.76
N LEU A 277 23.12 -25.69 -12.81
CA LEU A 277 21.96 -24.80 -13.00
C LEU A 277 21.68 -23.94 -11.77
N THR A 278 21.99 -24.45 -10.58
CA THR A 278 21.88 -23.68 -9.32
C THR A 278 22.94 -22.58 -9.26
N LEU A 279 24.20 -22.91 -9.56
CA LEU A 279 25.27 -21.93 -9.60
C LEU A 279 25.03 -20.84 -10.67
N ASP A 280 24.50 -21.21 -11.85
CA ASP A 280 24.13 -20.24 -12.89
C ASP A 280 23.13 -19.19 -12.36
N GLU A 281 22.09 -19.59 -11.63
CA GLU A 281 21.13 -18.62 -11.05
C GLU A 281 21.74 -17.76 -9.94
N LEU A 282 22.60 -18.34 -9.09
CA LEU A 282 23.29 -17.58 -8.05
C LEU A 282 24.15 -16.46 -8.68
N THR A 283 24.92 -16.79 -9.72
CA THR A 283 25.84 -15.83 -10.35
C THR A 283 25.12 -14.65 -11.03
N LYS A 284 23.88 -14.83 -11.48
CA LYS A 284 23.04 -13.72 -12.00
C LYS A 284 22.72 -12.66 -10.95
N LEU A 285 22.82 -12.99 -9.66
CA LEU A 285 22.68 -12.02 -8.57
C LEU A 285 23.93 -11.13 -8.40
N GLY A 286 25.00 -11.39 -9.14
CA GLY A 286 26.26 -10.65 -9.08
C GLY A 286 27.31 -11.26 -8.14
N ILE A 287 27.05 -12.42 -7.54
CA ILE A 287 28.08 -13.15 -6.79
C ILE A 287 29.07 -13.81 -7.75
N ARG A 288 30.36 -13.82 -7.38
CA ARG A 288 31.41 -14.43 -8.22
C ARG A 288 31.14 -15.93 -8.41
N ASN A 289 31.30 -16.40 -9.63
CA ASN A 289 31.28 -17.83 -9.96
C ASN A 289 32.60 -18.50 -9.52
N ALA A 290 32.59 -19.31 -8.48
CA ALA A 290 33.75 -20.08 -8.03
C ALA A 290 33.73 -21.56 -8.51
N GLY A 291 32.74 -21.94 -9.31
CA GLY A 291 32.69 -23.22 -10.02
C GLY A 291 31.88 -24.33 -9.33
N VAL A 292 31.68 -25.43 -10.05
CA VAL A 292 31.11 -26.68 -9.52
C VAL A 292 32.21 -27.73 -9.38
N HIS A 293 32.24 -28.41 -8.25
CA HIS A 293 33.39 -29.25 -7.86
C HIS A 293 32.97 -30.64 -7.40
N THR A 294 33.87 -31.61 -7.57
CA THR A 294 33.80 -32.89 -6.86
C THR A 294 34.97 -32.96 -5.90
N ARG A 295 34.85 -33.77 -4.84
CA ARG A 295 35.96 -34.03 -3.92
C ARG A 295 35.97 -35.50 -3.53
N ASN A 296 37.08 -36.18 -3.81
CA ASN A 296 37.24 -37.61 -3.52
C ASN A 296 37.76 -37.81 -2.09
N SER A 297 37.47 -38.99 -1.52
CA SER A 297 37.95 -39.40 -0.21
C SER A 297 39.47 -39.29 -0.09
N GLU A 298 39.93 -38.63 0.97
CA GLU A 298 41.36 -38.48 1.30
C GLU A 298 41.89 -39.63 2.18
N THR A 299 40.99 -40.38 2.83
CA THR A 299 41.31 -41.55 3.66
C THR A 299 41.25 -42.88 2.89
N ASN A 300 41.23 -42.82 1.55
CA ASN A 300 41.08 -43.99 0.68
C ASN A 300 39.78 -44.80 0.93
N THR A 301 38.72 -44.17 1.46
CA THR A 301 37.38 -44.76 1.53
C THR A 301 36.85 -45.00 0.11
N ARG A 302 36.25 -46.17 -0.13
CA ARG A 302 35.78 -46.60 -1.45
C ARG A 302 34.31 -47.01 -1.43
N TYR A 303 33.66 -46.89 -2.58
CA TYR A 303 32.37 -47.51 -2.83
C TYR A 303 32.53 -49.03 -3.03
N ALA A 304 31.42 -49.76 -3.03
CA ALA A 304 31.43 -51.22 -3.19
C ALA A 304 32.04 -51.69 -4.53
N ASP A 305 32.01 -50.83 -5.56
CA ASP A 305 32.63 -51.06 -6.87
C ASP A 305 34.16 -50.81 -6.88
N GLY A 306 34.74 -50.45 -5.74
CA GLY A 306 36.17 -50.14 -5.60
C GLY A 306 36.57 -48.73 -6.02
N SER A 307 35.66 -47.92 -6.55
CA SER A 307 35.94 -46.50 -6.88
C SER A 307 36.09 -45.64 -5.62
N LEU A 308 36.81 -44.52 -5.72
CA LEU A 308 36.96 -43.60 -4.58
C LEU A 308 35.60 -42.99 -4.20
N ALA A 309 35.29 -43.05 -2.89
CA ALA A 309 34.08 -42.47 -2.36
C ALA A 309 34.10 -40.94 -2.41
N ASP A 310 32.94 -40.30 -2.39
CA ASP A 310 32.83 -38.86 -2.19
C ASP A 310 33.33 -38.47 -0.79
N TYR A 311 34.06 -37.36 -0.70
CA TYR A 311 34.63 -36.84 0.54
C TYR A 311 33.55 -36.43 1.54
N TYR A 312 32.56 -35.64 1.08
CA TYR A 312 31.52 -35.11 1.95
C TYR A 312 30.50 -36.17 2.30
N GLY A 313 30.30 -36.38 3.61
CA GLY A 313 29.42 -37.42 4.14
C GLY A 313 27.99 -37.36 3.59
N VAL A 314 27.40 -36.16 3.48
CA VAL A 314 26.03 -36.00 2.98
C VAL A 314 25.90 -36.32 1.48
N ILE A 315 26.91 -35.99 0.67
CA ILE A 315 26.96 -36.32 -0.77
C ILE A 315 27.11 -37.84 -0.95
N LYS A 316 28.08 -38.43 -0.24
CA LYS A 316 28.32 -39.88 -0.23
C LYS A 316 27.08 -40.66 0.19
N GLN A 317 26.46 -40.27 1.31
CA GLN A 317 25.30 -40.95 1.86
C GLN A 317 24.07 -40.77 0.95
N SER A 318 23.88 -39.60 0.34
CA SER A 318 22.78 -39.38 -0.62
C SER A 318 22.91 -40.33 -1.81
N LYS A 319 24.12 -40.46 -2.37
CA LYS A 319 24.40 -41.40 -3.46
C LYS A 319 24.11 -42.85 -3.06
N LEU A 320 24.52 -43.26 -1.86
CA LEU A 320 24.19 -44.59 -1.33
C LEU A 320 22.69 -44.79 -1.09
N CYS A 321 21.94 -43.70 -0.84
CA CYS A 321 20.49 -43.73 -0.70
C CYS A 321 19.74 -43.64 -2.06
N GLY A 322 20.45 -43.51 -3.18
CA GLY A 322 19.89 -43.57 -4.53
C GLY A 322 19.52 -42.22 -5.16
N PHE A 323 19.92 -41.09 -4.58
CA PHE A 323 19.63 -39.75 -5.11
C PHE A 323 20.86 -38.82 -5.07
N PRO A 324 20.94 -37.80 -5.95
CA PRO A 324 22.02 -36.81 -5.89
C PRO A 324 21.90 -35.95 -4.63
N GLY A 325 23.02 -35.79 -3.93
CA GLY A 325 23.21 -34.79 -2.88
C GLY A 325 24.21 -33.73 -3.35
N ILE A 326 23.87 -32.45 -3.21
CA ILE A 326 24.79 -31.33 -3.47
C ILE A 326 24.99 -30.49 -2.21
N ILE A 327 26.13 -29.80 -2.13
CA ILE A 327 26.41 -28.77 -1.12
C ILE A 327 26.63 -27.46 -1.85
N ILE A 328 25.81 -26.46 -1.54
CA ILE A 328 25.94 -25.10 -2.06
C ILE A 328 26.65 -24.26 -1.01
N GLU A 329 27.85 -23.79 -1.34
CA GLU A 329 28.60 -22.79 -0.56
C GLU A 329 28.27 -21.41 -1.13
N HIS A 330 27.38 -20.66 -0.47
CA HIS A 330 26.76 -19.44 -1.03
C HIS A 330 27.68 -18.21 -1.07
N GLY A 331 28.94 -18.34 -0.65
CA GLY A 331 29.88 -17.23 -0.48
C GLY A 331 30.73 -17.41 0.77
N PHE A 332 31.74 -16.55 0.93
CA PHE A 332 32.69 -16.62 2.04
C PHE A 332 32.34 -15.63 3.16
N GLN A 333 32.09 -16.15 4.36
CA GLN A 333 31.84 -15.33 5.54
C GLN A 333 33.03 -14.45 5.97
N SER A 334 34.24 -14.86 5.59
CA SER A 334 35.46 -14.05 5.80
C SER A 334 35.64 -12.94 4.77
N ASN A 335 34.82 -12.88 3.71
CA ASN A 335 34.91 -11.87 2.67
C ASN A 335 33.88 -10.76 2.84
N ALA A 336 34.35 -9.51 2.81
CA ALA A 336 33.49 -8.34 3.01
C ALA A 336 32.44 -8.16 1.90
N TYR A 337 32.75 -8.49 0.64
CA TYR A 337 31.82 -8.34 -0.48
C TYR A 337 30.67 -9.35 -0.38
N ASP A 338 30.98 -10.63 -0.19
CA ASP A 338 29.97 -11.68 -0.05
C ASP A 338 29.07 -11.41 1.17
N MET A 339 29.66 -11.04 2.30
CA MET A 339 28.91 -10.68 3.50
C MET A 339 27.99 -9.48 3.28
N ASN A 340 28.50 -8.35 2.79
CA ASN A 340 27.71 -7.12 2.75
C ASN A 340 26.61 -7.16 1.68
N ASN A 341 26.83 -7.87 0.57
CA ASN A 341 25.88 -7.91 -0.53
C ASN A 341 24.90 -9.08 -0.45
N PHE A 342 25.26 -10.19 0.20
CA PHE A 342 24.46 -11.42 0.15
C PHE A 342 24.19 -12.04 1.53
N LEU A 343 25.21 -12.29 2.35
CA LEU A 343 25.07 -13.15 3.53
C LEU A 343 24.62 -12.42 4.81
N ARG A 344 24.98 -11.15 4.99
CA ARG A 344 24.67 -10.39 6.22
C ARG A 344 23.20 -10.03 6.33
N THR A 345 22.57 -9.61 5.23
CA THR A 345 21.20 -9.08 5.24
C THR A 345 20.17 -10.16 4.93
N LYS A 346 19.02 -10.16 5.62
CA LYS A 346 17.91 -11.08 5.31
C LYS A 346 17.41 -10.94 3.87
N SER A 347 17.45 -9.73 3.30
CA SER A 347 17.10 -9.49 1.89
C SER A 347 18.07 -10.18 0.93
N GLY A 348 19.38 -10.13 1.21
CA GLY A 348 20.40 -10.87 0.45
C GLY A 348 20.17 -12.38 0.52
N ARG A 349 19.97 -12.92 1.72
CA ARG A 349 19.67 -14.35 1.95
C ARG A 349 18.41 -14.82 1.21
N LYS A 350 17.35 -13.99 1.22
CA LYS A 350 16.12 -14.28 0.47
C LYS A 350 16.36 -14.36 -1.04
N ARG A 351 17.17 -13.46 -1.60
CA ARG A 351 17.53 -13.49 -3.03
C ARG A 351 18.30 -14.76 -3.39
N LEU A 352 19.26 -15.17 -2.55
CA LEU A 352 19.99 -16.44 -2.72
C LEU A 352 19.02 -17.62 -2.76
N GLY A 353 18.11 -17.74 -1.78
CA GLY A 353 17.15 -18.85 -1.75
C GLY A 353 16.21 -18.92 -2.95
N ILE A 354 15.77 -17.76 -3.48
CA ILE A 354 14.99 -17.70 -4.72
C ILE A 354 15.81 -18.18 -5.94
N ALA A 355 17.09 -17.84 -6.00
CA ALA A 355 17.98 -18.32 -7.06
C ALA A 355 18.19 -19.84 -6.96
N ASP A 356 18.36 -20.40 -5.75
CA ASP A 356 18.44 -21.85 -5.56
C ASP A 356 17.17 -22.56 -6.05
N ALA A 357 16.00 -22.05 -5.64
CA ALA A 357 14.72 -22.59 -6.08
C ALA A 357 14.56 -22.57 -7.60
N THR A 358 15.00 -21.48 -8.24
CA THR A 358 14.98 -21.33 -9.70
C THR A 358 15.91 -22.33 -10.38
N GLY A 359 17.11 -22.53 -9.83
CA GLY A 359 18.09 -23.51 -10.33
C GLY A 359 17.58 -24.95 -10.22
N ILE A 360 17.02 -25.30 -9.06
CA ILE A 360 16.36 -26.58 -8.81
C ILE A 360 15.19 -26.79 -9.78
N ALA A 361 14.33 -25.79 -9.95
CA ALA A 361 13.22 -25.86 -10.89
C ALA A 361 13.68 -26.11 -12.33
N ARG A 362 14.75 -25.43 -12.77
CA ARG A 362 15.37 -25.67 -14.09
C ARG A 362 15.94 -27.08 -14.22
N ALA A 363 16.57 -27.61 -13.17
CA ALA A 363 17.15 -28.95 -13.19
C ALA A 363 16.09 -30.04 -13.41
N TYR A 364 14.92 -29.86 -12.81
CA TYR A 364 13.81 -30.81 -12.84
C TYR A 364 12.67 -30.47 -13.81
N GLY A 365 12.76 -29.34 -14.53
CA GLY A 365 11.73 -28.92 -15.49
C GLY A 365 10.41 -28.48 -14.83
N LEU A 366 10.48 -27.98 -13.61
CA LEU A 366 9.31 -27.52 -12.86
C LEU A 366 8.78 -26.20 -13.45
N THR A 367 7.46 -26.05 -13.52
CA THR A 367 6.79 -24.81 -13.94
C THR A 367 5.78 -24.38 -12.89
N LYS A 368 5.43 -23.09 -12.81
CA LYS A 368 4.42 -22.59 -11.86
C LYS A 368 2.97 -22.93 -12.27
N GLY A 369 2.76 -23.71 -13.33
CA GLY A 369 1.44 -23.95 -13.91
C GLY A 369 0.75 -22.65 -14.34
N LEU A 370 -0.59 -22.65 -14.40
CA LEU A 370 -1.41 -21.44 -14.59
C LEU A 370 -1.79 -20.78 -13.25
N THR A 371 -1.03 -21.04 -12.18
CA THR A 371 -1.28 -20.45 -10.87
C THR A 371 -0.39 -19.22 -10.69
N TYR A 372 -1.00 -18.09 -10.35
CA TYR A 372 -0.28 -16.86 -10.02
C TYR A 372 -0.91 -16.20 -8.80
N LYS A 373 -0.09 -15.88 -7.79
CA LYS A 373 -0.54 -15.33 -6.48
C LYS A 373 -1.68 -16.13 -5.84
N GLY A 374 -1.62 -17.47 -5.96
CA GLY A 374 -2.63 -18.38 -5.39
C GLY A 374 -3.95 -18.46 -6.15
N LEU A 375 -4.05 -17.85 -7.35
CA LEU A 375 -5.23 -17.93 -8.21
C LEU A 375 -4.94 -18.81 -9.43
N ASP A 376 -5.89 -19.68 -9.79
CA ASP A 376 -5.88 -20.44 -11.05
C ASP A 376 -6.42 -19.56 -12.18
N TYR A 377 -5.55 -19.22 -13.13
CA TYR A 377 -5.89 -18.33 -14.25
C TYR A 377 -6.55 -19.04 -15.44
N LYS A 378 -6.78 -20.36 -15.40
CA LYS A 378 -7.54 -21.08 -16.44
C LYS A 378 -8.84 -20.40 -16.89
N PRO A 379 -9.66 -19.76 -16.02
CA PRO A 379 -10.89 -19.09 -16.45
C PRO A 379 -10.68 -17.88 -17.36
N VAL A 380 -9.47 -17.31 -17.40
CA VAL A 380 -9.14 -16.08 -18.14
C VAL A 380 -7.95 -16.21 -19.09
N PHE A 381 -7.29 -17.37 -19.13
CA PHE A 381 -6.10 -17.63 -19.94
C PHE A 381 -6.19 -18.99 -20.64
N ASP A 382 -6.01 -18.97 -21.95
CA ASP A 382 -5.88 -20.12 -22.84
C ASP A 382 -4.66 -19.87 -23.75
N SER A 383 -3.68 -20.76 -23.70
CA SER A 383 -2.39 -20.55 -24.36
C SER A 383 -2.49 -20.52 -25.89
N GLN A 384 -3.37 -21.34 -26.48
CA GLN A 384 -3.59 -21.38 -27.92
C GLN A 384 -4.29 -20.10 -28.40
N TYR A 385 -5.35 -19.70 -27.70
CA TYR A 385 -6.06 -18.45 -27.95
C TYR A 385 -5.11 -17.26 -27.83
N TYR A 386 -4.34 -17.19 -26.75
CA TYR A 386 -3.43 -16.09 -26.51
C TYR A 386 -2.34 -15.99 -27.59
N ALA A 387 -1.76 -17.10 -28.02
CA ALA A 387 -0.80 -17.12 -29.13
C ALA A 387 -1.42 -16.65 -30.44
N GLN A 388 -2.63 -17.12 -30.76
CA GLN A 388 -3.33 -16.79 -32.00
C GLN A 388 -3.70 -15.30 -32.08
N HIS A 389 -4.10 -14.70 -30.96
CA HIS A 389 -4.57 -13.31 -30.91
C HIS A 389 -3.44 -12.30 -30.59
N ASN A 390 -2.24 -12.79 -30.28
CA ASN A 390 -1.07 -11.96 -29.98
C ASN A 390 0.15 -12.50 -30.77
N PRO A 391 0.14 -12.39 -32.11
CA PRO A 391 1.18 -12.96 -32.97
C PRO A 391 2.56 -12.34 -32.72
N ASP A 392 2.62 -11.11 -32.21
CA ASP A 392 3.84 -10.46 -31.75
C ASP A 392 4.49 -11.24 -30.60
N VAL A 393 3.69 -11.66 -29.62
CA VAL A 393 4.13 -12.44 -28.46
C VAL A 393 4.52 -13.86 -28.88
N ALA A 394 3.70 -14.50 -29.70
CA ALA A 394 3.97 -15.85 -30.21
C ALA A 394 5.27 -15.89 -31.06
N LYS A 395 5.53 -14.84 -31.86
CA LYS A 395 6.78 -14.72 -32.62
C LYS A 395 8.00 -14.55 -31.71
N ALA A 396 7.86 -13.82 -30.61
CA ALA A 396 8.96 -13.55 -29.69
C ALA A 396 9.28 -14.72 -28.74
N LEU A 397 8.25 -15.45 -28.27
CA LEU A 397 8.37 -16.42 -27.18
C LEU A 397 8.03 -17.87 -27.58
N GLY A 398 7.55 -18.09 -28.81
CA GLY A 398 6.98 -19.36 -29.24
C GLY A 398 5.57 -19.61 -28.68
N THR A 399 5.12 -20.86 -28.75
CA THR A 399 3.73 -21.26 -28.38
C THR A 399 3.65 -22.05 -27.06
N GLY A 400 4.72 -22.09 -26.27
CA GLY A 400 4.75 -22.82 -25.00
C GLY A 400 3.88 -22.16 -23.93
N GLU A 401 2.99 -22.94 -23.29
CA GLU A 401 2.01 -22.45 -22.31
C GLU A 401 2.65 -21.62 -21.19
N GLY A 402 3.74 -22.11 -20.58
CA GLY A 402 4.42 -21.40 -19.49
C GLY A 402 5.03 -20.06 -19.93
N ALA A 403 5.61 -19.98 -21.12
CA ALA A 403 6.20 -18.73 -21.63
C ALA A 403 5.12 -17.68 -21.93
N LEU A 404 4.03 -18.11 -22.54
CA LEU A 404 2.88 -17.25 -22.84
C LEU A 404 2.16 -16.79 -21.57
N PHE A 405 2.00 -17.68 -20.58
CA PHE A 405 1.41 -17.32 -19.29
C PHE A 405 2.31 -16.32 -18.54
N ASN A 406 3.62 -16.54 -18.53
CA ASN A 406 4.59 -15.59 -17.97
C ASN A 406 4.53 -14.21 -18.64
N HIS A 407 4.35 -14.14 -19.95
CA HIS A 407 4.13 -12.87 -20.62
C HIS A 407 2.80 -12.24 -20.20
N PHE A 408 1.72 -13.03 -20.17
CA PHE A 408 0.40 -12.53 -19.81
C PHE A 408 0.37 -11.92 -18.40
N ILE A 409 0.99 -12.56 -17.41
CA ILE A 409 1.02 -12.06 -16.03
C ILE A 409 1.86 -10.79 -15.88
N ASN A 410 2.99 -10.70 -16.59
CA ASN A 410 3.94 -9.58 -16.46
C ASN A 410 3.56 -8.37 -17.31
N TYR A 411 2.93 -8.59 -18.47
CA TYR A 411 2.65 -7.56 -19.47
C TYR A 411 1.19 -7.58 -19.93
N GLY A 412 0.70 -8.75 -20.37
CA GLY A 412 -0.57 -8.87 -21.06
C GLY A 412 -1.79 -8.33 -20.28
N MET A 413 -1.87 -8.59 -18.97
CA MET A 413 -2.94 -8.04 -18.14
C MET A 413 -2.94 -6.50 -18.10
N ASN A 414 -1.77 -5.88 -17.99
CA ASN A 414 -1.64 -4.41 -17.93
C ASN A 414 -1.85 -3.75 -19.29
N GLU A 415 -1.51 -4.46 -20.37
CA GLU A 415 -1.80 -4.07 -21.75
C GLU A 415 -3.27 -4.28 -22.13
N ARG A 416 -4.06 -4.90 -21.24
CA ARG A 416 -5.48 -5.26 -21.44
C ARG A 416 -5.65 -6.23 -22.62
N ARG A 417 -4.74 -7.19 -22.76
CA ARG A 417 -4.83 -8.24 -23.78
C ARG A 417 -5.89 -9.27 -23.38
N GLN A 418 -6.65 -9.73 -24.36
CA GLN A 418 -7.59 -10.83 -24.21
C GLN A 418 -6.82 -12.15 -24.31
N ALA A 419 -6.94 -13.00 -23.28
CA ALA A 419 -6.19 -14.25 -23.21
C ALA A 419 -7.02 -15.52 -23.27
N CYS A 420 -8.35 -15.41 -23.32
CA CYS A 420 -9.22 -16.50 -23.71
C CYS A 420 -10.48 -15.96 -24.38
N ALA A 421 -11.21 -16.81 -25.10
CA ALA A 421 -12.44 -16.43 -25.78
C ALA A 421 -13.55 -15.95 -24.82
N ASN A 422 -13.53 -16.41 -23.56
CA ASN A 422 -14.62 -16.22 -22.60
C ASN A 422 -14.40 -15.02 -21.65
N PHE A 423 -13.27 -14.33 -21.72
CA PHE A 423 -12.99 -13.16 -20.89
C PHE A 423 -12.14 -12.11 -21.62
N ASP A 424 -12.69 -10.91 -21.76
CA ASP A 424 -11.99 -9.70 -22.22
C ASP A 424 -12.11 -8.63 -21.13
N VAL A 425 -10.97 -8.21 -20.57
CA VAL A 425 -10.95 -7.21 -19.51
C VAL A 425 -11.56 -5.88 -19.96
N LYS A 426 -11.44 -5.50 -21.24
CA LYS A 426 -12.04 -4.24 -21.75
C LYS A 426 -13.55 -4.32 -21.71
N SER A 427 -14.10 -5.45 -22.16
CA SER A 427 -15.52 -5.73 -22.10
C SER A 427 -16.06 -5.77 -20.68
N TYR A 428 -15.37 -6.50 -19.80
CA TYR A 428 -15.71 -6.61 -18.38
C TYR A 428 -15.68 -5.23 -17.69
N MET A 429 -14.64 -4.43 -17.97
CA MET A 429 -14.56 -3.05 -17.50
C MET A 429 -15.69 -2.19 -18.02
N ASN A 430 -16.11 -2.32 -19.28
CA ASN A 430 -17.20 -1.52 -19.84
C ASN A 430 -18.55 -1.84 -19.20
N GLN A 431 -18.80 -3.11 -18.89
CA GLN A 431 -20.07 -3.58 -18.36
C GLN A 431 -20.30 -3.21 -16.89
N TYR A 432 -19.25 -3.24 -16.05
CA TYR A 432 -19.39 -3.20 -14.58
C TYR A 432 -18.81 -1.92 -13.97
N VAL A 433 -19.66 -0.92 -13.76
CA VAL A 433 -19.28 0.38 -13.16
C VAL A 433 -18.87 0.27 -11.70
N ASP A 434 -19.41 -0.69 -10.96
CA ASP A 434 -19.02 -1.01 -9.58
C ASP A 434 -17.53 -1.40 -9.51
N LEU A 435 -17.05 -2.19 -10.47
CA LEU A 435 -15.64 -2.57 -10.55
C LEU A 435 -14.77 -1.37 -10.97
N ARG A 436 -15.24 -0.52 -11.89
CA ARG A 436 -14.53 0.73 -12.24
C ARG A 436 -14.40 1.68 -11.06
N ASN A 437 -15.45 1.83 -10.26
CA ASN A 437 -15.45 2.61 -9.02
C ASN A 437 -14.49 2.03 -7.97
N CYS A 438 -14.29 0.70 -7.95
CA CYS A 438 -13.43 0.03 -6.96
C CYS A 438 -11.96 -0.05 -7.38
N TYR A 439 -11.69 -0.41 -8.64
CA TYR A 439 -10.35 -0.77 -9.11
C TYR A 439 -9.72 0.29 -10.01
N GLY A 440 -10.50 1.21 -10.58
CA GLY A 440 -9.98 2.20 -11.53
C GLY A 440 -9.23 1.53 -12.67
N LYS A 441 -7.95 1.89 -12.86
CA LYS A 441 -7.05 1.33 -13.90
C LYS A 441 -6.21 0.13 -13.45
N ASP A 442 -6.48 -0.43 -12.28
CA ASP A 442 -5.81 -1.65 -11.81
C ASP A 442 -6.38 -2.88 -12.54
N TYR A 443 -5.94 -3.09 -13.78
CA TYR A 443 -6.49 -4.11 -14.66
C TYR A 443 -6.34 -5.53 -14.09
N GLN A 444 -5.25 -5.80 -13.36
CA GLN A 444 -5.01 -7.10 -12.73
C GLN A 444 -6.13 -7.48 -11.75
N LYS A 445 -6.71 -6.52 -11.02
CA LYS A 445 -7.85 -6.76 -10.12
C LYS A 445 -9.11 -7.20 -10.85
N TYR A 446 -9.33 -6.80 -12.10
CA TYR A 446 -10.48 -7.25 -12.88
C TYR A 446 -10.35 -8.73 -13.26
N TYR A 447 -9.15 -9.18 -13.66
CA TYR A 447 -8.88 -10.60 -13.89
C TYR A 447 -9.07 -11.41 -12.61
N ALA A 448 -8.45 -10.98 -11.50
CA ALA A 448 -8.59 -11.64 -10.20
C ALA A 448 -10.05 -11.71 -9.75
N HIS A 449 -10.79 -10.62 -9.85
CA HIS A 449 -12.21 -10.58 -9.49
C HIS A 449 -13.01 -11.57 -10.33
N TYR A 450 -12.79 -11.65 -11.64
CA TYR A 450 -13.54 -12.59 -12.47
C TYR A 450 -13.26 -14.04 -12.11
N ILE A 451 -11.99 -14.38 -11.84
CA ILE A 451 -11.57 -15.72 -11.39
C ILE A 451 -12.24 -16.08 -10.06
N GLN A 452 -12.19 -15.17 -9.09
CA GLN A 452 -12.65 -15.45 -7.72
C GLN A 452 -14.16 -15.38 -7.55
N TYR A 453 -14.82 -14.41 -8.21
CA TYR A 453 -16.21 -14.07 -7.98
C TYR A 453 -17.02 -13.96 -9.26
N GLY A 454 -16.56 -13.18 -10.23
CA GLY A 454 -17.36 -12.77 -11.39
C GLY A 454 -17.94 -13.94 -12.19
N LYS A 455 -17.15 -15.01 -12.39
CA LYS A 455 -17.63 -16.23 -13.04
C LYS A 455 -18.73 -16.92 -12.22
N GLY A 456 -18.56 -17.03 -10.90
CA GLY A 456 -19.55 -17.62 -9.99
C GLY A 456 -20.82 -16.78 -9.83
N GLU A 457 -20.70 -15.46 -9.91
CA GLU A 457 -21.82 -14.50 -9.90
C GLU A 457 -22.60 -14.47 -11.23
N GLY A 458 -22.14 -15.17 -12.27
CA GLY A 458 -22.75 -15.12 -13.61
C GLY A 458 -22.49 -13.81 -14.36
N ARG A 459 -21.49 -13.02 -13.96
CA ARG A 459 -21.10 -11.81 -14.70
C ARG A 459 -20.55 -12.18 -16.08
N LYS A 460 -21.05 -11.51 -17.12
CA LYS A 460 -20.56 -11.63 -18.51
C LYS A 460 -19.13 -11.11 -18.65
N GLY A 461 -18.20 -11.98 -19.04
CA GLY A 461 -16.78 -11.65 -19.28
C GLY A 461 -16.48 -11.00 -20.64
N THR A 462 -17.41 -11.03 -21.60
CA THR A 462 -17.25 -10.54 -22.98
C THR A 462 -18.55 -9.93 -23.54
N GLY A 463 -18.46 -9.33 -24.73
CA GLY A 463 -19.62 -8.88 -25.53
C GLY A 463 -20.09 -7.43 -25.30
N CYS A 464 -19.65 -6.79 -24.22
CA CYS A 464 -19.92 -5.37 -23.95
C CYS A 464 -18.89 -4.46 -24.65
N THR A 465 -19.34 -3.69 -25.66
CA THR A 465 -18.50 -2.74 -26.41
C THR A 465 -18.71 -1.29 -26.01
N THR A 466 -19.77 -0.99 -25.26
CA THR A 466 -20.15 0.37 -24.83
C THR A 466 -20.14 0.50 -23.32
N ARG A 467 -19.73 1.68 -22.83
CA ARG A 467 -19.63 1.96 -21.39
C ARG A 467 -21.01 1.96 -20.73
N GLN A 468 -21.22 1.06 -19.78
CA GLN A 468 -22.46 0.98 -18.98
C GLN A 468 -22.28 1.74 -17.66
N GLY A 469 -23.07 2.79 -17.44
CA GLY A 469 -22.93 3.68 -16.30
C GLY A 469 -21.65 4.54 -16.32
N LYS A 470 -21.54 5.47 -15.38
CA LYS A 470 -20.38 6.37 -15.22
C LYS A 470 -19.85 6.30 -13.79
N VAL A 471 -18.53 6.34 -13.64
CA VAL A 471 -17.92 6.37 -12.31
C VAL A 471 -18.27 7.67 -11.58
N THR A 472 -18.61 7.54 -10.31
CA THR A 472 -18.81 8.68 -9.39
C THR A 472 -17.91 8.58 -8.18
N LYS A 473 -17.20 7.45 -8.02
CA LYS A 473 -16.30 7.22 -6.88
C LYS A 473 -14.85 7.30 -7.31
N TYR A 474 -14.06 7.92 -6.45
CA TYR A 474 -12.61 8.01 -6.62
C TYR A 474 -11.94 7.95 -5.25
N ASN A 475 -10.94 7.08 -5.09
CA ASN A 475 -10.24 6.84 -3.82
C ASN A 475 -11.18 6.62 -2.61
N GLY A 476 -12.28 5.89 -2.82
CA GLY A 476 -13.25 5.54 -1.77
C GLY A 476 -14.29 6.61 -1.43
N VAL A 477 -14.21 7.81 -2.03
CA VAL A 477 -15.20 8.89 -1.83
C VAL A 477 -16.18 8.91 -3.00
N ASP A 478 -17.47 9.09 -2.70
CA ASP A 478 -18.53 9.28 -3.69
C ASP A 478 -18.76 10.77 -3.98
N TYR A 479 -18.48 11.18 -5.22
CA TYR A 479 -18.58 12.56 -5.68
C TYR A 479 -19.89 12.85 -6.41
N SER A 480 -20.83 11.90 -6.48
CA SER A 480 -22.11 12.06 -7.22
C SER A 480 -22.92 13.32 -6.89
N LEU A 481 -22.74 13.88 -5.69
CA LEU A 481 -23.38 15.12 -5.25
C LEU A 481 -22.84 16.39 -5.93
N VAL A 482 -21.62 16.35 -6.44
CA VAL A 482 -20.92 17.50 -7.02
C VAL A 482 -20.31 17.22 -8.40
N TYR A 483 -20.41 15.97 -8.86
CA TYR A 483 -19.83 15.49 -10.10
C TYR A 483 -20.86 14.70 -10.90
N ASP A 484 -20.94 15.02 -12.17
CA ASP A 484 -21.63 14.28 -13.22
C ASP A 484 -20.70 14.22 -14.44
N TYR A 485 -20.44 13.01 -14.93
CA TYR A 485 -19.47 12.80 -16.00
C TYR A 485 -19.87 13.51 -17.30
N ASP A 486 -21.15 13.43 -17.69
CA ASP A 486 -21.61 13.96 -18.97
C ASP A 486 -21.70 15.50 -18.90
N TYR A 487 -22.12 16.05 -17.75
CA TYR A 487 -22.04 17.48 -17.48
C TYR A 487 -20.60 17.98 -17.55
N TYR A 488 -19.68 17.33 -16.82
CA TYR A 488 -18.31 17.78 -16.74
C TYR A 488 -17.61 17.76 -18.11
N GLN A 489 -17.83 16.72 -18.93
CA GLN A 489 -17.26 16.69 -20.28
C GLN A 489 -17.89 17.71 -21.23
N SER A 490 -19.21 17.93 -21.16
CA SER A 490 -19.88 18.90 -22.05
C SER A 490 -19.50 20.35 -21.76
N HIS A 491 -19.14 20.67 -20.51
CA HIS A 491 -18.75 22.02 -20.10
C HIS A 491 -17.23 22.25 -20.13
N ASN A 492 -16.44 21.21 -20.42
CA ASN A 492 -14.98 21.28 -20.43
C ASN A 492 -14.43 20.51 -21.65
N SER A 493 -14.35 21.19 -22.79
CA SER A 493 -13.94 20.59 -24.06
C SER A 493 -12.49 20.08 -24.06
N ASP A 494 -11.61 20.70 -23.26
CA ASP A 494 -10.25 20.24 -22.99
C ASP A 494 -10.22 18.84 -22.37
N ILE A 495 -11.14 18.56 -21.45
CA ILE A 495 -11.25 17.25 -20.78
C ILE A 495 -11.77 16.20 -21.75
N LYS A 496 -12.73 16.56 -22.62
CA LYS A 496 -13.21 15.67 -23.67
C LYS A 496 -12.09 15.31 -24.67
N ALA A 497 -11.31 16.30 -25.09
CA ALA A 497 -10.18 16.11 -25.99
C ALA A 497 -9.08 15.25 -25.36
N ALA A 498 -8.77 15.45 -24.08
CA ALA A 498 -7.71 14.74 -23.38
C ALA A 498 -8.05 13.27 -23.08
N PHE A 499 -9.30 12.99 -22.68
CA PHE A 499 -9.66 11.66 -22.12
C PHE A 499 -10.72 10.90 -22.93
N GLY A 500 -11.36 11.52 -23.92
CA GLY A 500 -12.36 10.87 -24.75
C GLY A 500 -13.53 10.29 -23.95
N ASN A 501 -13.64 8.96 -23.88
CA ASN A 501 -14.68 8.24 -23.15
C ASN A 501 -14.17 7.57 -21.85
N ASP A 502 -12.96 7.94 -21.39
CA ASP A 502 -12.35 7.39 -20.18
C ASP A 502 -12.94 8.08 -18.92
N ASP A 503 -14.04 7.52 -18.42
CA ASP A 503 -14.71 7.99 -17.19
C ASP A 503 -13.80 7.98 -15.96
N ILE A 504 -12.91 7.00 -15.82
CA ILE A 504 -11.93 6.90 -14.71
C ILE A 504 -10.94 8.07 -14.76
N SER A 505 -10.39 8.40 -15.93
CA SER A 505 -9.50 9.57 -16.06
C SER A 505 -10.24 10.89 -15.87
N THR A 506 -11.50 10.96 -16.33
CA THR A 506 -12.32 12.17 -16.22
C THR A 506 -12.61 12.52 -14.76
N ILE A 507 -13.02 11.55 -13.92
CA ILE A 507 -13.22 11.80 -12.48
C ILE A 507 -11.91 12.07 -11.76
N ALA A 508 -10.82 11.37 -12.11
CA ALA A 508 -9.50 11.62 -11.54
C ALA A 508 -9.06 13.07 -11.81
N HIS A 509 -9.31 13.59 -13.02
CA HIS A 509 -9.03 14.99 -13.33
C HIS A 509 -9.89 15.94 -12.48
N PHE A 510 -11.20 15.72 -12.42
CA PHE A 510 -12.08 16.57 -11.62
C PHE A 510 -11.61 16.64 -10.17
N VAL A 511 -11.31 15.49 -9.55
CA VAL A 511 -10.91 15.44 -8.14
C VAL A 511 -9.53 16.07 -7.91
N ASN A 512 -8.54 15.75 -8.75
CA ASN A 512 -7.15 16.18 -8.51
C ASN A 512 -6.86 17.61 -9.00
N ASN A 513 -7.67 18.14 -9.92
CA ASN A 513 -7.44 19.44 -10.56
C ASN A 513 -8.72 20.28 -10.63
N GLY A 514 -9.80 19.74 -11.20
CA GLY A 514 -11.04 20.49 -11.44
C GLY A 514 -11.62 21.14 -10.18
N MET A 515 -11.61 20.45 -9.04
CA MET A 515 -12.06 20.99 -7.76
C MET A 515 -11.20 22.15 -7.27
N ARG A 516 -9.87 22.09 -7.47
CA ARG A 516 -8.94 23.19 -7.10
C ARG A 516 -9.11 24.40 -8.03
N GLU A 517 -9.37 24.13 -9.31
CA GLU A 517 -9.65 25.15 -10.33
C GLU A 517 -11.06 25.78 -10.17
N GLY A 518 -11.92 25.19 -9.33
CA GLY A 518 -13.30 25.64 -9.14
C GLY A 518 -14.20 25.36 -10.35
N ARG A 519 -13.92 24.28 -11.10
CA ARG A 519 -14.72 23.88 -12.27
C ARG A 519 -16.04 23.25 -11.84
N GLN A 520 -17.14 23.74 -12.39
CA GLN A 520 -18.45 23.13 -12.18
C GLN A 520 -18.51 21.77 -12.88
N ALA A 521 -18.89 20.72 -12.15
CA ALA A 521 -19.03 19.37 -12.69
C ALA A 521 -20.45 18.81 -12.55
N LYS A 522 -21.39 19.59 -12.02
CA LYS A 522 -22.79 19.21 -11.93
C LYS A 522 -23.67 20.46 -12.02
N ASP A 523 -24.75 20.39 -12.77
CA ASP A 523 -25.73 21.46 -12.96
C ASP A 523 -26.32 21.98 -11.63
N THR A 524 -26.52 21.07 -10.69
CA THR A 524 -27.12 21.31 -9.36
C THR A 524 -26.10 21.70 -8.29
N PHE A 525 -24.82 21.81 -8.64
CA PHE A 525 -23.77 22.26 -7.72
C PHE A 525 -22.72 23.14 -8.42
N ASP A 526 -22.74 24.43 -8.13
CA ASP A 526 -21.67 25.38 -8.46
C ASP A 526 -20.92 25.77 -7.19
N VAL A 527 -19.61 25.44 -7.15
CA VAL A 527 -18.76 25.74 -6.00
C VAL A 527 -18.63 27.25 -5.74
N LYS A 528 -18.69 28.08 -6.78
CA LYS A 528 -18.58 29.54 -6.63
C LYS A 528 -19.84 30.11 -5.98
N ALA A 529 -21.01 29.71 -6.48
CA ALA A 529 -22.29 30.03 -5.84
C ALA A 529 -22.32 29.52 -4.38
N TYR A 530 -21.85 28.29 -4.15
CA TYR A 530 -21.77 27.73 -2.80
C TYR A 530 -20.80 28.51 -1.90
N LYS A 531 -19.64 28.96 -2.38
CA LYS A 531 -18.73 29.84 -1.64
C LYS A 531 -19.39 31.19 -1.28
N ASN A 532 -20.09 31.80 -2.23
CA ASN A 532 -20.74 33.09 -2.04
C ASN A 532 -21.88 33.03 -1.02
N ALA A 533 -22.66 31.94 -1.03
CA ALA A 533 -23.78 31.75 -0.11
C ALA A 533 -23.36 31.51 1.36
N ASN A 534 -22.10 31.13 1.61
CA ASN A 534 -21.67 30.61 2.90
C ASN A 534 -20.49 31.42 3.47
N ASN A 535 -20.81 32.46 4.23
CA ASN A 535 -19.83 33.39 4.81
C ASN A 535 -18.92 32.74 5.86
N ASP A 536 -19.46 31.80 6.64
CA ASP A 536 -18.73 30.96 7.59
C ASP A 536 -17.64 30.14 6.89
N LEU A 537 -17.95 29.57 5.74
CA LEU A 537 -16.99 28.80 4.96
C LEU A 537 -15.93 29.68 4.30
N ARG A 538 -16.28 30.91 3.89
CA ARG A 538 -15.28 31.89 3.41
C ARG A 538 -14.25 32.23 4.48
N LEU A 539 -14.69 32.43 5.72
CA LEU A 539 -13.80 32.66 6.85
C LEU A 539 -12.92 31.45 7.14
N ALA A 540 -13.46 30.23 7.00
CA ALA A 540 -12.73 28.99 7.33
C ALA A 540 -11.78 28.52 6.22
N TYR A 541 -12.16 28.67 4.95
CA TYR A 541 -11.51 28.01 3.82
C TYR A 541 -10.83 28.97 2.85
N ASP A 542 -11.13 30.28 2.91
CA ASP A 542 -10.58 31.29 2.00
C ASP A 542 -10.81 30.87 0.52
N ASP A 543 -9.75 30.77 -0.28
CA ASP A 543 -9.79 30.37 -1.70
C ASP A 543 -9.59 28.86 -1.94
N ASP A 544 -9.58 28.03 -0.89
CA ASP A 544 -9.43 26.58 -1.03
C ASP A 544 -10.72 25.91 -1.54
N MET A 545 -10.94 26.00 -2.85
CA MET A 545 -12.14 25.49 -3.54
C MET A 545 -12.43 24.03 -3.20
N GLN A 546 -11.39 23.20 -3.07
CA GLN A 546 -11.54 21.78 -2.76
C GLN A 546 -12.26 21.55 -1.43
N LYS A 547 -12.00 22.38 -0.40
CA LYS A 547 -12.70 22.30 0.89
C LYS A 547 -14.20 22.57 0.76
N TYR A 548 -14.62 23.46 -0.13
CA TYR A 548 -16.05 23.74 -0.34
C TYR A 548 -16.80 22.54 -0.93
N TYR A 549 -16.24 21.89 -1.97
CA TYR A 549 -16.80 20.64 -2.50
C TYR A 549 -16.90 19.57 -1.41
N MET A 550 -15.81 19.35 -0.66
CA MET A 550 -15.78 18.35 0.40
C MET A 550 -16.74 18.67 1.54
N HIS A 551 -16.92 19.96 1.88
CA HIS A 551 -17.90 20.40 2.86
C HIS A 551 -19.32 20.05 2.41
N TYR A 552 -19.67 20.32 1.15
CA TYR A 552 -21.00 19.99 0.65
C TYR A 552 -21.26 18.48 0.65
N ILE A 553 -20.29 17.68 0.21
CA ILE A 553 -20.38 16.21 0.22
C ILE A 553 -20.62 15.68 1.64
N LYS A 554 -19.92 16.22 2.64
CA LYS A 554 -19.98 15.71 4.03
C LYS A 554 -21.15 16.26 4.84
N TYR A 555 -21.48 17.54 4.68
CA TYR A 555 -22.37 18.28 5.58
C TYR A 555 -23.40 19.12 4.83
N GLY A 556 -22.96 19.91 3.85
CA GLY A 556 -23.79 20.97 3.27
C GLY A 556 -25.10 20.50 2.65
N LYS A 557 -25.13 19.29 2.06
CA LYS A 557 -26.38 18.69 1.58
C LYS A 557 -27.38 18.46 2.71
N ASN A 558 -26.92 17.92 3.84
CA ASN A 558 -27.77 17.63 5.00
C ASN A 558 -28.20 18.90 5.73
N GLU A 559 -27.38 19.96 5.67
CA GLU A 559 -27.70 21.28 6.21
C GLU A 559 -28.67 22.08 5.32
N GLY A 560 -28.99 21.59 4.12
CA GLY A 560 -29.86 22.29 3.17
C GLY A 560 -29.25 23.56 2.59
N ARG A 561 -27.91 23.65 2.54
CA ARG A 561 -27.20 24.83 2.01
C ARG A 561 -27.47 24.99 0.51
N LYS A 562 -27.64 26.23 0.06
CA LYS A 562 -27.84 26.59 -1.35
C LYS A 562 -26.57 26.36 -2.16
N THR A 563 -26.71 25.81 -3.37
CA THR A 563 -25.59 25.36 -4.21
C THR A 563 -25.51 26.00 -5.59
N VAL A 564 -26.53 26.77 -5.98
CA VAL A 564 -26.64 27.44 -7.28
C VAL A 564 -27.37 28.78 -7.11
N ASN A 565 -27.29 29.65 -8.12
CA ASN A 565 -28.00 30.94 -8.16
C ASN A 565 -27.74 31.85 -6.94
N CYS A 566 -26.48 31.93 -6.51
CA CYS A 566 -26.04 32.74 -5.37
C CYS A 566 -24.92 33.69 -5.79
N ASP A 567 -25.26 34.64 -6.67
CA ASP A 567 -24.29 35.61 -7.20
C ASP A 567 -24.02 36.76 -6.20
N THR A 568 -24.94 36.97 -5.26
CA THR A 568 -24.81 38.00 -4.24
C THR A 568 -24.06 37.47 -3.02
N VAL A 569 -22.97 38.15 -2.66
CA VAL A 569 -22.19 37.87 -1.46
C VAL A 569 -22.77 38.65 -0.30
N THR A 570 -23.15 37.96 0.77
CA THR A 570 -23.38 38.62 2.07
C THR A 570 -22.03 38.80 2.74
N TYR A 571 -21.53 40.04 2.80
CA TYR A 571 -20.19 40.36 3.30
C TYR A 571 -19.99 40.01 4.77
N VAL A 572 -18.81 39.50 5.10
CA VAL A 572 -18.43 39.21 6.49
C VAL A 572 -18.24 40.50 7.29
N THR A 573 -18.81 40.55 8.50
CA THR A 573 -18.57 41.62 9.48
C THR A 573 -17.99 41.09 10.78
N SER A 574 -17.94 39.77 10.95
CA SER A 574 -17.49 39.11 12.18
C SER A 574 -16.17 38.39 11.97
N TYR A 575 -15.26 38.52 12.93
CA TYR A 575 -13.97 37.86 12.93
C TYR A 575 -13.58 37.48 14.36
N GLN A 576 -13.14 36.23 14.59
CA GLN A 576 -12.71 35.72 15.90
C GLN A 576 -13.72 35.99 17.05
N GLY A 577 -15.02 35.88 16.76
CA GLY A 577 -16.08 36.06 17.74
C GLY A 577 -16.48 37.51 18.04
N VAL A 578 -15.86 38.49 17.35
CA VAL A 578 -16.23 39.91 17.45
C VAL A 578 -16.99 40.32 16.20
N ASP A 579 -18.14 40.96 16.37
CA ASP A 579 -18.91 41.59 15.28
C ASP A 579 -18.52 43.07 15.13
N TYR A 580 -17.91 43.40 14.00
CA TYR A 580 -17.45 44.74 13.65
C TYR A 580 -18.50 45.56 12.91
N SER A 581 -19.70 45.02 12.64
CA SER A 581 -20.78 45.68 11.87
C SER A 581 -21.13 47.11 12.31
N LYS A 582 -20.90 47.43 13.59
CA LYS A 582 -21.11 48.77 14.20
C LYS A 582 -20.12 49.83 13.73
N VAL A 583 -18.94 49.43 13.27
CA VAL A 583 -17.84 50.33 12.84
C VAL A 583 -17.31 50.01 11.45
N TYR A 584 -17.79 48.93 10.84
CA TYR A 584 -17.35 48.42 9.56
C TYR A 584 -18.55 48.13 8.65
N ASP A 585 -18.45 48.59 7.42
CA ASP A 585 -19.28 48.25 6.28
C ASP A 585 -18.34 48.00 5.10
N TYR A 586 -18.42 46.82 4.49
CA TYR A 586 -17.49 46.43 3.42
C TYR A 586 -17.53 47.43 2.26
N THR A 587 -18.72 47.75 1.77
CA THR A 587 -18.93 48.62 0.60
C THR A 587 -18.37 50.01 0.88
N TYR A 588 -18.74 50.59 2.03
CA TYR A 588 -18.22 51.88 2.45
C TYR A 588 -16.70 51.86 2.53
N TYR A 589 -16.12 50.85 3.16
CA TYR A 589 -14.68 50.77 3.37
C TYR A 589 -13.90 50.70 2.06
N VAL A 590 -14.32 49.86 1.10
CA VAL A 590 -13.62 49.76 -0.20
C VAL A 590 -13.85 50.97 -1.10
N GLU A 591 -14.99 51.66 -0.99
CA GLU A 591 -15.28 52.88 -1.75
C GLU A 591 -14.44 54.07 -1.28
N HIS A 592 -14.10 54.13 0.02
CA HIS A 592 -13.30 55.19 0.61
C HIS A 592 -11.80 54.87 0.71
N ASN A 593 -11.40 53.65 0.36
CA ASN A 593 -10.01 53.18 0.42
C ASN A 593 -9.65 52.45 -0.89
N SER A 594 -9.27 53.23 -1.91
CA SER A 594 -8.98 52.72 -3.26
C SER A 594 -7.79 51.75 -3.29
N ASP A 595 -6.83 51.91 -2.38
CA ASP A 595 -5.71 50.99 -2.16
C ASP A 595 -6.19 49.60 -1.72
N VAL A 596 -7.12 49.55 -0.76
CA VAL A 596 -7.74 48.30 -0.26
C VAL A 596 -8.54 47.64 -1.38
N LYS A 597 -9.35 48.40 -2.11
CA LYS A 597 -10.13 47.90 -3.26
C LYS A 597 -9.23 47.30 -4.34
N ALA A 598 -8.14 47.98 -4.68
CA ALA A 598 -7.18 47.52 -5.69
C ALA A 598 -6.42 46.27 -5.23
N THR A 599 -6.11 46.18 -3.94
CA THR A 599 -5.33 45.07 -3.35
C THR A 599 -6.16 43.79 -3.25
N PHE A 600 -7.37 43.85 -2.68
CA PHE A 600 -8.16 42.65 -2.37
C PHE A 600 -9.23 42.30 -3.41
N LYS A 601 -9.50 43.19 -4.38
CA LYS A 601 -10.31 42.92 -5.58
C LYS A 601 -11.64 42.20 -5.35
N GLY A 602 -12.35 42.52 -4.26
CA GLY A 602 -13.64 41.90 -3.95
C GLY A 602 -13.63 40.90 -2.79
N ASP A 603 -12.46 40.55 -2.25
CA ASP A 603 -12.34 39.59 -1.15
C ASP A 603 -12.76 40.22 0.18
N ASP A 604 -13.96 39.87 0.65
CA ASP A 604 -14.58 40.44 1.84
C ASP A 604 -13.85 40.04 3.12
N VAL A 605 -13.36 38.80 3.21
CA VAL A 605 -12.61 38.28 4.36
C VAL A 605 -11.27 38.99 4.51
N LYS A 606 -10.49 39.09 3.44
CA LYS A 606 -9.19 39.80 3.46
C LYS A 606 -9.39 41.29 3.72
N THR A 607 -10.46 41.88 3.20
CA THR A 607 -10.80 43.29 3.44
C THR A 607 -11.16 43.55 4.91
N LEU A 608 -11.99 42.70 5.53
CA LEU A 608 -12.30 42.81 6.96
C LEU A 608 -11.04 42.68 7.81
N ARG A 609 -10.19 41.69 7.50
CA ARG A 609 -8.91 41.52 8.20
C ARG A 609 -8.01 42.73 8.07
N HIS A 610 -7.92 43.32 6.88
CA HIS A 610 -7.15 44.57 6.69
C HIS A 610 -7.68 45.70 7.58
N PHE A 611 -9.00 45.88 7.66
CA PHE A 611 -9.56 46.89 8.56
C PHE A 611 -9.18 46.64 10.02
N ILE A 612 -9.28 45.40 10.49
CA ILE A 612 -8.94 45.01 11.86
C ILE A 612 -7.45 45.20 12.14
N ASP A 613 -6.61 44.66 11.26
CA ASP A 613 -5.17 44.60 11.46
C ASP A 613 -4.51 45.96 11.24
N TYR A 614 -4.99 46.78 10.31
CA TYR A 614 -4.33 48.04 9.92
C TYR A 614 -5.27 49.23 9.98
N GLY A 615 -6.46 49.13 9.39
CA GLY A 615 -7.40 50.25 9.28
C GLY A 615 -7.76 50.90 10.61
N MET A 616 -8.00 50.11 11.65
CA MET A 616 -8.30 50.60 13.00
C MET A 616 -7.12 51.34 13.66
N ARG A 617 -5.87 50.97 13.34
CA ARG A 617 -4.68 51.67 13.86
C ARG A 617 -4.41 52.95 13.10
N GLU A 618 -4.64 52.93 11.79
CA GLU A 618 -4.48 54.08 10.90
C GLU A 618 -5.61 55.11 11.06
N GLY A 619 -6.71 54.72 11.71
CA GLY A 619 -7.89 55.57 11.91
C GLY A 619 -8.72 55.73 10.64
N ARG A 620 -8.77 54.70 9.79
CA ARG A 620 -9.58 54.69 8.57
C ARG A 620 -11.06 54.58 8.91
N GLN A 621 -11.88 55.41 8.28
CA GLN A 621 -13.32 55.32 8.40
C GLN A 621 -13.82 54.14 7.56
N ALA A 622 -14.53 53.21 8.19
CA ALA A 622 -15.10 52.03 7.54
C ALA A 622 -16.62 51.99 7.59
N LYS A 623 -17.27 53.00 8.18
CA LYS A 623 -18.72 53.14 8.20
C LYS A 623 -19.09 54.62 8.21
N ASP A 624 -20.13 54.97 7.46
CA ASP A 624 -20.62 56.34 7.29
C ASP A 624 -20.94 57.04 8.63
N ASN A 625 -21.52 56.30 9.57
CA ASN A 625 -21.96 56.81 10.87
C ASN A 625 -20.97 56.57 12.02
N PHE A 626 -19.72 56.19 11.72
CA PHE A 626 -18.67 56.07 12.74
C PHE A 626 -17.32 56.59 12.23
N ASP A 627 -16.88 57.73 12.73
CA ASP A 627 -15.53 58.27 12.57
C ASP A 627 -14.78 58.22 13.90
N VAL A 628 -13.69 57.44 13.96
CA VAL A 628 -12.91 57.26 15.19
C VAL A 628 -12.28 58.57 15.68
N LYS A 629 -11.97 59.52 14.79
CA LYS A 629 -11.39 60.81 15.17
C LYS A 629 -12.44 61.66 15.88
N SER A 630 -13.63 61.79 15.29
CA SER A 630 -14.78 62.40 15.94
C SER A 630 -15.10 61.75 17.29
N TYR A 631 -15.10 60.41 17.34
CA TYR A 631 -15.36 59.67 18.56
C TYR A 631 -14.29 59.90 19.63
N LYS A 632 -13.00 59.97 19.27
CA LYS A 632 -11.92 60.34 20.20
C LYS A 632 -12.09 61.77 20.73
N ASN A 633 -12.42 62.71 19.86
CA ASN A 633 -12.56 64.12 20.20
C ASN A 633 -13.76 64.38 21.13
N ALA A 634 -14.86 63.64 20.97
CA ALA A 634 -16.04 63.78 21.81
C ALA A 634 -15.85 63.20 23.23
N ASN A 635 -14.93 62.25 23.42
CA ASN A 635 -14.87 61.41 24.62
C ASN A 635 -13.59 61.64 25.45
N ARG A 636 -13.64 62.62 26.36
CA ARG A 636 -12.53 62.98 27.26
C ARG A 636 -12.04 61.81 28.12
N ASP A 637 -12.95 61.03 28.68
CA ASP A 637 -12.65 59.84 29.48
C ASP A 637 -11.80 58.82 28.69
N LEU A 638 -12.15 58.61 27.43
CA LEU A 638 -11.42 57.68 26.55
C LEU A 638 -10.07 58.27 26.14
N ARG A 639 -9.94 59.58 25.94
CA ARG A 639 -8.63 60.22 25.71
C ARG A 639 -7.68 59.98 26.85
N VAL A 640 -8.14 60.14 28.10
CA VAL A 640 -7.35 59.84 29.29
C VAL A 640 -6.96 58.35 29.32
N ALA A 641 -7.90 57.44 29.04
CA ALA A 641 -7.68 56.00 29.16
C ALA A 641 -6.82 55.40 28.03
N TYR A 642 -7.07 55.79 26.79
CA TYR A 642 -6.53 55.15 25.59
C TYR A 642 -5.50 55.99 24.87
N LYS A 643 -5.38 57.28 25.17
CA LYS A 643 -4.44 58.20 24.53
C LYS A 643 -4.59 58.15 23.00
N ASN A 644 -3.55 57.77 22.28
CA ASN A 644 -3.55 57.69 20.80
C ASN A 644 -3.80 56.27 20.24
N ASP A 645 -4.16 55.30 21.08
CA ASP A 645 -4.46 53.94 20.66
C ASP A 645 -5.85 53.87 20.02
N LEU A 646 -5.94 54.25 18.73
CA LEU A 646 -7.20 54.34 17.99
C LEU A 646 -7.98 53.01 17.99
N SER A 647 -7.30 51.86 17.96
CA SER A 647 -7.95 50.55 17.98
C SER A 647 -8.81 50.34 19.23
N LYS A 648 -8.38 50.85 20.39
CA LYS A 648 -9.19 50.79 21.62
C LYS A 648 -10.47 51.62 21.54
N TYR A 649 -10.49 52.71 20.78
CA TYR A 649 -11.70 53.51 20.59
C TYR A 649 -12.75 52.78 19.75
N TYR A 650 -12.34 52.13 18.66
CA TYR A 650 -13.22 51.25 17.87
C TYR A 650 -13.80 50.14 18.76
N MET A 651 -12.94 49.44 19.52
CA MET A 651 -13.38 48.34 20.40
C MET A 651 -14.28 48.84 21.53
N HIS A 652 -14.01 50.01 22.11
CA HIS A 652 -14.88 50.61 23.12
C HIS A 652 -16.27 50.88 22.54
N TYR A 653 -16.36 51.43 21.34
CA TYR A 653 -17.66 51.67 20.72
C TYR A 653 -18.43 50.37 20.43
N ILE A 654 -17.75 49.35 19.89
CA ILE A 654 -18.35 48.03 19.63
C ILE A 654 -18.94 47.43 20.91
N ASN A 655 -18.19 47.47 22.02
CA ASN A 655 -18.56 46.80 23.26
C ASN A 655 -19.52 47.62 24.14
N TYR A 656 -19.36 48.94 24.19
CA TYR A 656 -20.03 49.83 25.14
C TYR A 656 -20.65 51.06 24.47
N GLY A 657 -19.84 51.84 23.76
CA GLY A 657 -20.22 53.18 23.30
C GLY A 657 -21.47 53.25 22.42
N TYR A 658 -21.73 52.21 21.62
CA TYR A 658 -22.97 52.09 20.84
C TYR A 658 -24.21 52.09 21.74
N ARG A 659 -24.17 51.35 22.86
CA ARG A 659 -25.29 51.27 23.82
C ARG A 659 -25.42 52.52 24.68
N GLU A 660 -24.30 53.20 24.91
CA GLU A 660 -24.24 54.45 25.67
C GLU A 660 -24.75 55.66 24.86
N GLY A 661 -24.98 55.50 23.55
CA GLY A 661 -25.44 56.59 22.68
C GLY A 661 -24.40 57.70 22.49
N ARG A 662 -23.11 57.37 22.55
CA ARG A 662 -22.02 58.35 22.40
C ARG A 662 -21.97 58.94 20.99
N THR A 663 -21.57 60.20 20.87
CA THR A 663 -21.34 60.90 19.60
C THR A 663 -20.20 60.27 18.80
N THR A 664 -20.45 59.88 17.55
CA THR A 664 -19.50 59.14 16.69
C THR A 664 -19.06 59.86 15.43
N THR A 665 -19.68 60.97 15.07
CA THR A 665 -19.38 61.75 13.85
C THR A 665 -19.53 63.25 14.13
N ASN A 666 -19.12 64.08 13.16
CA ASN A 666 -19.28 65.53 13.19
C ASN A 666 -18.66 66.22 14.42
N CYS A 667 -17.53 65.69 14.93
CA CYS A 667 -16.80 66.28 16.06
C CYS A 667 -15.33 66.57 15.68
N PRO A 668 -15.08 67.57 14.81
CA PRO A 668 -13.73 67.85 14.30
C PRO A 668 -12.77 68.38 15.38
N GLU A 669 -13.30 69.07 16.39
CA GLU A 669 -12.53 69.67 17.48
C GLU A 669 -12.69 68.89 18.79
N ILE A 670 -11.70 69.02 19.67
CA ILE A 670 -11.69 68.35 20.98
C ILE A 670 -12.78 68.93 21.89
N LEU A 671 -13.69 68.08 22.36
CA LEU A 671 -14.65 68.47 23.39
C LEU A 671 -14.06 68.21 24.78
N LYS A 672 -14.22 69.22 25.65
CA LYS A 672 -13.75 69.23 27.04
C LYS A 672 -12.26 68.83 27.16
N PRO A 673 -11.32 69.68 26.69
CA PRO A 673 -9.89 69.40 26.76
C PRO A 673 -9.41 69.06 28.17
N ILE A 674 -8.37 68.25 28.26
CA ILE A 674 -7.80 67.83 29.54
C ILE A 674 -7.03 68.99 30.18
N THR A 675 -7.36 69.31 31.44
CA THR A 675 -6.66 70.30 32.26
C THR A 675 -5.95 69.68 33.47
N GLN A 676 -6.12 68.36 33.68
CA GLN A 676 -5.62 67.67 34.85
C GLN A 676 -4.47 66.74 34.49
N TYR A 677 -3.38 66.82 35.25
CA TYR A 677 -2.20 65.98 35.07
C TYR A 677 -1.61 65.61 36.44
N ASN A 678 -1.36 64.31 36.66
CA ASN A 678 -0.84 63.78 37.93
C ASN A 678 -1.55 64.30 39.20
N GLY A 679 -2.89 64.41 39.14
CA GLY A 679 -3.73 64.84 40.27
C GLY A 679 -3.79 66.35 40.50
N VAL A 680 -3.10 67.15 39.67
CA VAL A 680 -3.15 68.62 39.73
C VAL A 680 -4.05 69.14 38.62
N ASP A 681 -4.93 70.08 38.94
CA ASP A 681 -5.78 70.80 37.98
C ASP A 681 -5.13 72.12 37.58
N TYR A 682 -4.73 72.21 36.31
CA TYR A 682 -4.05 73.38 35.75
C TYR A 682 -5.03 74.40 35.17
N SER A 683 -6.35 74.17 35.23
CA SER A 683 -7.37 75.03 34.59
C SER A 683 -7.33 76.51 35.00
N LEU A 684 -6.77 76.83 36.17
CA LEU A 684 -6.57 78.22 36.62
C LEU A 684 -5.50 79.00 35.83
N VAL A 685 -4.55 78.29 35.20
CA VAL A 685 -3.42 78.89 34.46
C VAL A 685 -3.28 78.37 33.04
N TYR A 686 -4.08 77.38 32.66
CA TYR A 686 -4.04 76.68 31.38
C TYR A 686 -5.44 76.61 30.78
N ASP A 687 -5.50 76.87 29.48
CA ASP A 687 -6.63 76.69 28.60
C ASP A 687 -6.09 76.12 27.28
N TYR A 688 -6.60 74.97 26.85
CA TYR A 688 -6.05 74.25 25.69
C TYR A 688 -6.13 75.11 24.43
N ASP A 689 -7.31 75.65 24.13
CA ASP A 689 -7.56 76.43 22.92
C ASP A 689 -6.73 77.71 22.92
N TYR A 690 -6.66 78.43 24.04
CA TYR A 690 -5.79 79.58 24.20
C TYR A 690 -4.32 79.19 23.95
N TYR A 691 -3.85 78.10 24.55
CA TYR A 691 -2.44 77.73 24.46
C TYR A 691 -2.04 77.33 23.05
N ILE A 692 -2.83 76.52 22.33
CA ILE A 692 -2.51 76.12 20.96
C ILE A 692 -2.67 77.27 19.94
N THR A 693 -3.58 78.22 20.18
CA THR A 693 -3.79 79.37 19.28
C THR A 693 -2.68 80.41 19.42
N HIS A 694 -2.06 80.52 20.59
CA HIS A 694 -0.97 81.46 20.85
C HIS A 694 0.43 80.83 20.72
N ASN A 695 0.51 79.51 20.55
CA ASN A 695 1.78 78.76 20.41
C ASN A 695 1.71 77.82 19.20
N ASN A 696 1.92 78.39 18.02
CA ASN A 696 1.85 77.66 16.75
C ASN A 696 2.85 76.50 16.67
N ASP A 697 4.02 76.61 17.32
CA ASP A 697 5.01 75.53 17.42
C ASP A 697 4.43 74.31 18.14
N VAL A 698 3.71 74.51 19.25
CA VAL A 698 3.06 73.45 20.02
C VAL A 698 1.91 72.83 19.23
N LYS A 699 1.09 73.68 18.58
CA LYS A 699 0.03 73.21 17.68
C LYS A 699 0.57 72.36 16.54
N ASN A 700 1.68 72.77 15.92
CA ASN A 700 2.32 72.02 14.85
C ASN A 700 2.96 70.73 15.35
N ALA A 701 3.51 70.72 16.56
CA ALA A 701 4.18 69.54 17.13
C ALA A 701 3.20 68.45 17.60
N PHE A 702 2.06 68.83 18.20
CA PHE A 702 1.17 67.89 18.87
C PHE A 702 -0.25 67.84 18.29
N GLY A 703 -0.63 68.79 17.44
CA GLY A 703 -1.95 68.85 16.81
C GLY A 703 -3.09 68.78 17.83
N GLY A 704 -4.05 67.89 17.58
CA GLY A 704 -5.21 67.61 18.44
C GLY A 704 -4.96 66.64 19.59
N ASP A 705 -3.75 66.59 20.16
CA ASP A 705 -3.44 65.76 21.34
C ASP A 705 -3.44 66.63 22.61
N ASP A 706 -4.61 66.83 23.22
CA ASP A 706 -4.79 67.67 24.42
C ASP A 706 -3.93 67.23 25.61
N ILE A 707 -3.63 65.93 25.72
CA ILE A 707 -2.72 65.39 26.75
C ILE A 707 -1.29 65.87 26.51
N LYS A 708 -0.76 65.69 25.30
CA LYS A 708 0.61 66.11 25.00
C LYS A 708 0.78 67.63 25.04
N VAL A 709 -0.25 68.38 24.64
CA VAL A 709 -0.23 69.84 24.75
C VAL A 709 -0.18 70.28 26.22
N LEU A 710 -0.95 69.64 27.11
CA LEU A 710 -0.86 69.89 28.55
C LEU A 710 0.51 69.47 29.12
N GLU A 711 1.02 68.30 28.74
CA GLU A 711 2.36 67.83 29.14
C GLU A 711 3.45 68.82 28.70
N HIS A 712 3.35 69.35 27.49
CA HIS A 712 4.28 70.37 26.99
C HIS A 712 4.22 71.64 27.86
N PHE A 713 3.01 72.15 28.14
CA PHE A 713 2.87 73.31 29.02
C PHE A 713 3.52 73.07 30.38
N ILE A 714 3.28 71.92 31.00
CA ILE A 714 3.79 71.58 32.34
C ILE A 714 5.31 71.42 32.37
N ASN A 715 5.88 70.77 31.35
CA ASN A 715 7.29 70.40 31.33
C ASN A 715 8.19 71.52 30.79
N TYR A 716 7.67 72.31 29.84
CA TYR A 716 8.43 73.33 29.12
C TYR A 716 7.78 74.71 29.25
N GLY A 717 6.50 74.83 28.88
CA GLY A 717 5.82 76.13 28.80
C GLY A 717 5.85 76.96 30.09
N MET A 718 5.65 76.33 31.25
CA MET A 718 5.73 76.98 32.56
C MET A 718 7.13 77.50 32.89
N ASN A 719 8.19 76.78 32.47
CA ASN A 719 9.58 77.22 32.69
C ASN A 719 9.94 78.37 31.75
N GLU A 720 9.51 78.28 30.49
CA GLU A 720 9.69 79.30 29.45
C GLU A 720 8.87 80.57 29.73
N GLY A 721 7.89 80.49 30.63
CA GLY A 721 7.01 81.62 30.97
C GLY A 721 5.89 81.86 29.95
N ARG A 722 5.53 80.86 29.13
CA ARG A 722 4.48 80.98 28.12
C ARG A 722 3.11 81.16 28.74
N GLN A 723 2.36 82.16 28.27
CA GLN A 723 0.98 82.36 28.68
C GLN A 723 0.07 81.27 28.05
N ALA A 724 -0.66 80.56 28.90
CA ALA A 724 -1.57 79.49 28.49
C ALA A 724 -3.04 79.76 28.84
N LYS A 725 -3.35 80.89 29.46
CA LYS A 725 -4.72 81.32 29.74
C LYS A 725 -4.81 82.84 29.68
N GLU A 726 -5.87 83.37 29.07
CA GLU A 726 -6.08 84.82 28.95
C GLU A 726 -6.02 85.54 30.31
N THR A 727 -6.66 84.95 31.33
CA THR A 727 -6.79 85.53 32.67
C THR A 727 -5.58 85.32 33.59
N PHE A 728 -4.49 84.73 33.09
CA PHE A 728 -3.28 84.52 33.89
C PHE A 728 -2.01 84.74 33.06
N ASN A 729 -1.20 85.72 33.44
CA ASN A 729 0.12 85.97 32.86
C ASN A 729 1.20 85.91 33.95
N VAL A 730 2.12 84.95 33.85
CA VAL A 730 3.13 84.71 34.90
C VAL A 730 4.05 85.91 35.12
N GLN A 731 4.36 86.67 34.07
CA GLN A 731 5.23 87.83 34.18
C GLN A 731 4.53 88.96 34.93
N THR A 732 3.25 89.21 34.62
CA THR A 732 2.41 90.15 35.37
C THR A 732 2.27 89.72 36.83
N TYR A 733 1.94 88.45 37.07
CA TYR A 733 1.83 87.89 38.42
C TYR A 733 3.12 88.05 39.23
N LYS A 734 4.26 87.69 38.63
CA LYS A 734 5.60 87.89 39.22
C LYS A 734 5.87 89.36 39.54
N ASN A 735 5.51 90.29 38.65
CA ASN A 735 5.74 91.72 38.84
C ASN A 735 4.82 92.35 39.91
N ASN A 736 3.62 91.80 40.11
CA ASN A 736 2.67 92.31 41.10
C ASN A 736 3.01 91.93 42.55
N TYR A 737 3.69 90.81 42.77
CA TYR A 737 3.91 90.26 44.12
C TYR A 737 5.38 90.21 44.52
N GLY A 738 5.84 91.22 45.28
CA GLY A 738 7.22 91.34 45.72
C GLY A 738 7.68 90.24 46.67
N ASP A 739 6.76 89.72 47.49
CA ASP A 739 6.97 88.57 48.38
C ASP A 739 7.31 87.30 47.59
N LEU A 740 6.59 87.03 46.49
CA LEU A 740 6.87 85.88 45.62
C LEU A 740 8.18 86.05 44.86
N ARG A 741 8.53 87.30 44.46
CA ARG A 741 9.86 87.58 43.87
C ARG A 741 11.00 87.26 44.81
N ALA A 742 10.88 87.65 46.07
CA ALA A 742 11.86 87.30 47.08
C ALA A 742 11.95 85.79 47.31
N ALA A 743 10.81 85.07 47.30
CA ALA A 743 10.76 83.63 47.57
C ALA A 743 11.21 82.74 46.40
N TYR A 744 10.84 83.07 45.17
CA TYR A 744 10.98 82.18 44.00
C TYR A 744 12.01 82.66 42.97
N GLY A 745 12.45 83.92 43.04
CA GLY A 745 13.43 84.47 42.10
C GLY A 745 12.95 84.37 40.65
N ASN A 746 13.75 83.75 39.78
CA ASN A 746 13.46 83.60 38.35
C ASN A 746 12.77 82.27 37.97
N ASP A 747 12.37 81.45 38.95
CA ASP A 747 11.71 80.17 38.71
C ASP A 747 10.23 80.37 38.36
N ASN A 748 9.95 80.58 37.07
CA ASN A 748 8.59 80.82 36.55
C ASN A 748 7.60 79.72 36.97
N LYS A 749 8.02 78.46 36.99
CA LYS A 749 7.17 77.32 37.33
C LYS A 749 6.62 77.41 38.76
N LYS A 750 7.41 77.91 39.72
CA LYS A 750 6.93 78.14 41.09
C LYS A 750 5.81 79.19 41.16
N TYR A 751 5.83 80.23 40.34
CA TYR A 751 4.75 81.23 40.33
C TYR A 751 3.44 80.66 39.81
N TYR A 752 3.47 79.87 38.72
CA TYR A 752 2.30 79.15 38.23
C TYR A 752 1.73 78.22 39.31
N MET A 753 2.59 77.41 39.94
CA MET A 753 2.16 76.47 41.00
C MET A 753 1.64 77.20 42.24
N HIS A 754 2.23 78.34 42.61
CA HIS A 754 1.73 79.16 43.69
C HIS A 754 0.32 79.67 43.40
N TYR A 755 0.05 80.16 42.19
CA TYR A 755 -1.29 80.62 41.83
C TYR A 755 -2.33 79.49 41.88
N ILE A 756 -1.99 78.31 41.36
CA ILE A 756 -2.85 77.11 41.41
C ILE A 756 -3.17 76.72 42.86
N ASN A 757 -2.15 76.65 43.72
CA ASN A 757 -2.30 76.09 45.07
C ASN A 757 -2.85 77.10 46.09
N TYR A 758 -2.49 78.38 45.96
CA TYR A 758 -2.73 79.40 46.98
C TYR A 758 -3.27 80.71 46.38
N GLY A 759 -2.57 81.27 45.40
CA GLY A 759 -2.77 82.64 44.95
C GLY A 759 -4.18 82.97 44.50
N TYR A 760 -4.86 82.04 43.81
CA TYR A 760 -6.26 82.23 43.43
C TYR A 760 -7.18 82.36 44.64
N ARG A 761 -6.97 81.54 45.69
CA ARG A 761 -7.75 81.58 46.95
C ARG A 761 -7.42 82.79 47.81
N GLU A 762 -6.19 83.29 47.70
CA GLU A 762 -5.74 84.52 48.35
C GLU A 762 -6.25 85.80 47.65
N ASN A 763 -7.07 85.68 46.60
CA ASN A 763 -7.54 86.79 45.75
C ASN A 763 -6.40 87.58 45.09
N ARG A 764 -5.25 86.95 44.85
CA ARG A 764 -4.18 87.57 44.07
C ARG A 764 -4.62 87.64 42.60
N LYS A 765 -4.51 88.81 41.98
CA LYS A 765 -4.76 89.01 40.54
C LYS A 765 -3.70 88.33 39.68
N GLY A 766 -4.13 87.44 38.79
CA GLY A 766 -3.30 86.64 37.87
C GLY A 766 -2.87 87.34 36.58
N ALA A 767 -3.59 88.37 36.15
CA ALA A 767 -3.29 89.23 35.01
C ALA A 767 -3.74 90.67 35.33
#